data_AF-A0A938R7F6-F1
#
_entry.id   AF-A0A938R7F6-F1
#
_cell.length_a   1.000
_cell.length_b   1.000
_cell.length_c   1.000
_cell.angle_alpha   90.00
_cell.angle_beta   90.00
_cell.angle_gamma   90.00
#
_symmetry.space_group_name_H-M   'P 1'
#
loop_
_entity.id
_entity.type
_entity.pdbx_description
1 polymer ?
#
loop_
_entity_poly.entity_id
_entity_poly.type
_entity_poly.pdbx_seq_one_letter_code
_entity_poly.pdbx_strand_id
1 'polypeptide(L)'
;MGMRTMVKKRTLRMILVPLLSWALAVLPAVRSVQAQPVIVTPADARALGLESLRLAVIADGGVPLPANLNTFLKDTPEARQAALQLGKALFWDMQLGSDGIQSCASCHFQAGADNRTKNQLHPASELKVLNQRLDQTRGYHSAPADPDTKFEVAVPAPNYTLNAGDFPFVNLPNQLNIVGDSVKPKTPENSNDISSSQGVFLTTHVSVTPGSAEDVGIPVADPIWSVRGVNVRRVEPRNTPTTINAVFFFANFWDGRANNMFNGVNPFGKQDPGAVIFQRINGGLQAVAVNISNASLASQAVGPPLSPFEMSFGGRTWPEVGRKMLSLAPMAKQQVAPTDSILGPLANPGGKGLRPEVTYRGLIQAAFRNEFWDVEAQAVSFPEMTIKKGRGDIFALKQGKPRIVRAKKKPRLPRGGNDAVLPGDFTQMEANFSFFFGMAVMLYEATLVSDQSPFDVWMEGDGTPVPGFGAQELLGLNVFVDKGKCINCHSGPEFTNATVRNAQGGQNVIEPMPMGDGNPALYDNGFYNIAVTPTTDDLGRGGKDPFGNPLAFSRQFAFQNLGIMSFAFPIIGALQVPGNLTLVGGPGGQFVDPDTGIVVGQDLNANGLLDPGELTLTRVAVDGAFKTPTLRNVDLTGPYMHNGSLATLKQVVRFYDRGGNFCQFNLPDLDPDIVQLNFTEAEENALVAFMVSLTDNRVKIQAAPFDRPELIIPNGHRISQYGVVADPMKPLQALDNFLTQAATGSVGNAAAPLVPFLNLDPQADPNPEPVPSPCFP
;
A
#
# COMPACT_ATOMS: atom_id res chain seq x y z
N MET A 1 -55.54 48.13 35.19
CA MET A 1 -54.13 48.34 34.80
C MET A 1 -53.38 47.07 35.21
N GLY A 2 -52.76 46.37 34.27
CA GLY A 2 -52.04 45.11 34.52
C GLY A 2 -52.86 43.83 34.24
N MET A 3 -52.52 43.16 33.15
CA MET A 3 -53.25 42.03 32.53
C MET A 3 -52.87 40.64 33.07
N ARG A 4 -53.92 39.85 33.38
CA ARG A 4 -54.17 38.38 33.22
C ARG A 4 -53.01 37.39 33.44
N THR A 5 -53.00 36.56 34.50
CA THR A 5 -53.79 35.32 34.79
C THR A 5 -53.64 34.14 33.82
N MET A 6 -53.00 33.06 34.26
CA MET A 6 -53.62 31.76 34.63
C MET A 6 -52.58 30.63 34.69
N VAL A 7 -52.30 30.11 35.89
CA VAL A 7 -51.69 28.79 36.12
C VAL A 7 -52.81 27.79 36.36
N LYS A 8 -52.96 26.78 35.51
CA LYS A 8 -53.89 25.64 35.72
C LYS A 8 -53.13 24.43 36.27
N LYS A 9 -53.63 23.88 37.38
CA LYS A 9 -53.31 22.56 37.93
C LYS A 9 -54.09 21.44 37.22
N ARG A 10 -53.55 20.22 37.37
CA ARG A 10 -54.11 18.86 37.14
C ARG A 10 -53.89 18.32 35.71
N THR A 11 -53.53 17.07 35.46
CA THR A 11 -53.78 15.82 36.20
C THR A 11 -52.78 14.75 35.73
N LEU A 12 -52.29 13.89 36.63
CA LEU A 12 -51.46 12.73 36.31
C LEU A 12 -52.35 11.63 35.68
N ARG A 13 -52.04 11.18 34.46
CA ARG A 13 -52.58 9.94 33.88
C ARG A 13 -51.42 8.95 33.73
N MET A 14 -51.42 7.91 34.56
CA MET A 14 -50.64 6.69 34.32
C MET A 14 -51.13 6.04 33.04
N ILE A 15 -50.26 5.92 32.05
CA ILE A 15 -50.44 5.01 30.91
C ILE A 15 -49.54 3.82 31.19
N LEU A 16 -50.16 2.69 31.56
CA LEU A 16 -49.54 1.37 31.49
C LEU A 16 -49.29 1.07 30.01
N VAL A 17 -48.03 0.94 29.61
CA VAL A 17 -47.64 0.30 28.34
C VAL A 17 -47.23 -1.14 28.70
N PRO A 18 -47.82 -2.18 28.10
CA PRO A 18 -47.41 -3.54 28.36
C PRO A 18 -46.06 -3.78 27.70
N LEU A 19 -45.08 -4.20 28.50
CA LEU A 19 -43.80 -4.75 28.02
C LEU A 19 -44.10 -6.06 27.29
N LEU A 20 -44.29 -6.00 25.97
CA LEU A 20 -44.18 -7.17 25.11
C LEU A 20 -42.68 -7.51 25.01
N SER A 21 -42.32 -8.63 25.60
CA SER A 21 -41.01 -9.26 25.54
C SER A 21 -40.60 -9.55 24.10
N TRP A 22 -39.68 -8.76 23.55
CA TRP A 22 -38.90 -9.11 22.36
C TRP A 22 -37.71 -9.95 22.80
N ALA A 23 -37.97 -11.21 23.14
CA ALA A 23 -36.92 -12.23 23.15
C ALA A 23 -36.84 -12.83 21.74
N LEU A 24 -36.24 -12.09 20.79
CA LEU A 24 -35.70 -12.73 19.58
C LEU A 24 -34.36 -13.33 19.99
N ALA A 25 -34.36 -14.64 20.19
CA ALA A 25 -33.14 -15.42 20.22
C ALA A 25 -32.38 -15.16 18.92
N VAL A 26 -31.23 -14.50 19.02
CA VAL A 26 -30.21 -14.52 17.97
C VAL A 26 -29.61 -15.93 18.02
N LEU A 27 -30.32 -16.88 17.41
CA LEU A 27 -29.68 -18.12 16.97
C LEU A 27 -28.68 -17.70 15.89
N PRO A 28 -27.42 -18.18 15.94
CA PRO A 28 -26.54 -18.02 14.79
C PRO A 28 -27.26 -18.69 13.62
N ALA A 29 -27.52 -17.94 12.56
CA ALA A 29 -27.95 -18.55 11.32
C ALA A 29 -26.80 -19.49 10.90
N VAL A 30 -26.94 -20.78 11.18
CA VAL A 30 -26.20 -21.81 10.50
C VAL A 30 -26.60 -21.65 9.04
N ARG A 31 -25.81 -20.90 8.27
CA ARG A 31 -25.92 -20.91 6.82
C ARG A 31 -25.68 -22.36 6.43
N SER A 32 -26.72 -23.07 6.05
CA SER A 32 -26.58 -24.31 5.30
C SER A 32 -25.70 -23.96 4.09
N VAL A 33 -24.57 -24.66 3.94
CA VAL A 33 -23.70 -24.55 2.77
C VAL A 33 -24.51 -25.08 1.58
N GLN A 34 -25.27 -24.19 0.97
CA GLN A 34 -25.97 -24.46 -0.26
C GLN A 34 -24.98 -24.13 -1.37
N ALA A 35 -24.64 -25.13 -2.21
CA ALA A 35 -23.74 -24.94 -3.34
C ALA A 35 -24.20 -23.73 -4.17
N GLN A 36 -23.25 -22.90 -4.58
CA GLN A 36 -23.57 -21.75 -5.43
C GLN A 36 -24.15 -22.25 -6.77
N PRO A 37 -25.10 -21.51 -7.37
CA PRO A 37 -25.62 -21.86 -8.68
C PRO A 37 -24.49 -21.88 -9.72
N VAL A 38 -24.50 -22.91 -10.57
CA VAL A 38 -23.52 -23.06 -11.65
C VAL A 38 -23.70 -21.94 -12.67
N ILE A 39 -22.65 -21.19 -12.93
CA ILE A 39 -22.59 -20.14 -13.95
C ILE A 39 -22.49 -20.82 -15.32
N VAL A 40 -23.46 -20.55 -16.18
CA VAL A 40 -23.44 -20.93 -17.61
C VAL A 40 -23.57 -19.73 -18.54
N THR A 41 -24.09 -18.61 -18.04
CA THR A 41 -24.25 -17.36 -18.78
C THR A 41 -23.73 -16.15 -17.98
N PRO A 42 -23.48 -15.00 -18.64
CA PRO A 42 -23.18 -13.75 -17.95
C PRO A 42 -24.27 -13.30 -16.96
N ALA A 43 -25.53 -13.67 -17.20
CA ALA A 43 -26.63 -13.35 -16.29
C ALA A 43 -26.50 -14.10 -14.96
N ASP A 44 -26.04 -15.36 -14.99
CA ASP A 44 -25.79 -16.14 -13.77
C ASP A 44 -24.62 -15.55 -12.97
N ALA A 45 -23.55 -15.13 -13.65
CA ALA A 45 -22.42 -14.44 -13.01
C ALA A 45 -22.84 -13.13 -12.35
N ARG A 46 -23.71 -12.33 -13.00
CA ARG A 46 -24.30 -11.11 -12.43
C ARG A 46 -25.16 -11.37 -11.20
N ALA A 47 -25.91 -12.46 -11.19
CA ALA A 47 -26.71 -12.84 -10.03
C ALA A 47 -25.84 -13.15 -8.79
N LEU A 48 -24.57 -13.47 -8.99
CA LEU A 48 -23.56 -13.68 -7.95
C LEU A 48 -22.71 -12.42 -7.66
N GLY A 49 -23.02 -11.28 -8.26
CA GLY A 49 -22.34 -10.01 -8.01
C GLY A 49 -21.07 -9.77 -8.83
N LEU A 50 -20.82 -10.56 -9.87
CA LEU A 50 -19.75 -10.30 -10.85
C LEU A 50 -20.29 -9.46 -12.02
N GLU A 51 -19.45 -8.59 -12.59
CA GLU A 51 -19.82 -7.75 -13.74
C GLU A 51 -18.59 -7.43 -14.60
N SER A 52 -18.80 -7.04 -15.86
CA SER A 52 -17.75 -6.36 -16.63
C SER A 52 -17.34 -5.06 -15.92
N LEU A 53 -16.03 -4.83 -15.78
CA LEU A 53 -15.55 -3.57 -15.17
C LEU A 53 -15.93 -2.37 -16.01
N ARG A 54 -15.93 -2.50 -17.34
CA ARG A 54 -16.31 -1.40 -18.24
C ARG A 54 -17.76 -0.99 -17.99
N LEU A 55 -18.67 -1.96 -17.96
CA LEU A 55 -20.09 -1.69 -17.74
C LEU A 55 -20.33 -1.07 -16.36
N ALA A 56 -19.66 -1.57 -15.33
CA ALA A 56 -19.76 -1.04 -13.98
C ALA A 56 -19.26 0.42 -13.87
N VAL A 57 -18.11 0.73 -14.49
CA VAL A 57 -17.57 2.10 -14.54
C VAL A 57 -18.51 3.06 -15.27
N ILE A 58 -19.12 2.61 -16.38
CA ILE A 58 -20.12 3.42 -17.10
C ILE A 58 -21.35 3.67 -16.22
N ALA A 59 -21.85 2.63 -15.54
CA ALA A 59 -23.03 2.73 -14.67
C ALA A 59 -22.82 3.70 -13.49
N ASP A 60 -21.60 3.76 -12.96
CA ASP A 60 -21.21 4.67 -11.87
C ASP A 60 -20.98 6.12 -12.32
N GLY A 61 -20.97 6.39 -13.63
CA GLY A 61 -20.61 7.69 -14.18
C GLY A 61 -19.10 7.97 -14.23
N GLY A 62 -18.27 6.93 -14.14
CA GLY A 62 -16.82 7.00 -14.22
C GLY A 62 -16.10 6.35 -13.03
N VAL A 63 -14.78 6.51 -13.00
CA VAL A 63 -13.93 6.07 -11.88
C VAL A 63 -14.18 6.93 -10.62
N PRO A 64 -13.97 6.39 -9.40
CA PRO A 64 -14.28 7.08 -8.15
C PRO A 64 -13.28 8.20 -7.85
N LEU A 65 -13.48 9.37 -8.46
CA LEU A 65 -12.66 10.57 -8.24
C LEU A 65 -13.27 11.51 -7.18
N PRO A 66 -12.49 12.45 -6.63
CA PRO A 66 -13.02 13.44 -5.70
C PRO A 66 -14.09 14.33 -6.37
N ALA A 67 -15.27 14.43 -5.75
CA ALA A 67 -16.36 15.24 -6.30
C ALA A 67 -16.04 16.75 -6.36
N ASN A 68 -15.12 17.22 -5.52
CA ASN A 68 -14.77 18.64 -5.39
C ASN A 68 -13.46 19.04 -6.09
N LEU A 69 -13.00 18.29 -7.10
CA LEU A 69 -11.75 18.56 -7.83
C LEU A 69 -11.62 20.00 -8.32
N ASN A 70 -12.72 20.64 -8.75
CA ASN A 70 -12.72 22.01 -9.26
C ASN A 70 -12.48 23.08 -8.17
N THR A 71 -12.41 22.69 -6.90
CA THR A 71 -11.92 23.53 -5.78
C THR A 71 -10.42 23.71 -5.85
N PHE A 72 -9.71 22.75 -6.45
CA PHE A 72 -8.24 22.67 -6.46
C PHE A 72 -7.68 22.93 -7.86
N LEU A 73 -8.34 22.36 -8.86
CA LEU A 73 -8.01 22.50 -10.28
C LEU A 73 -8.83 23.63 -10.89
N LYS A 74 -8.29 24.21 -11.96
CA LYS A 74 -9.08 25.09 -12.82
C LYS A 74 -10.13 24.24 -13.56
N ASP A 75 -11.31 24.80 -13.73
CA ASP A 75 -12.46 24.11 -14.30
C ASP A 75 -12.49 24.23 -15.83
N THR A 76 -11.43 23.73 -16.50
CA THR A 76 -11.35 23.69 -17.96
C THR A 76 -10.75 22.35 -18.43
N PRO A 77 -11.10 21.88 -19.65
CA PRO A 77 -10.49 20.68 -20.23
C PRO A 77 -8.96 20.78 -20.35
N GLU A 78 -8.43 21.95 -20.67
CA GLU A 78 -6.99 22.19 -20.81
C GLU A 78 -6.28 22.06 -19.47
N ALA A 79 -6.89 22.52 -18.38
CA ALA A 79 -6.35 22.36 -17.04
C ALA A 79 -6.34 20.89 -16.60
N ARG A 80 -7.39 20.13 -16.95
CA ARG A 80 -7.44 18.68 -16.73
C ARG A 80 -6.35 17.95 -17.52
N GLN A 81 -6.16 18.32 -18.78
CA GLN A 81 -5.10 17.76 -19.61
C GLN A 81 -3.70 18.09 -19.06
N ALA A 82 -3.47 19.33 -18.62
CA ALA A 82 -2.21 19.72 -18.01
C ALA A 82 -1.93 18.94 -16.70
N ALA A 83 -2.97 18.65 -15.91
CA ALA A 83 -2.84 17.83 -14.70
C ALA A 83 -2.47 16.37 -15.03
N LEU A 84 -3.08 15.79 -16.07
CA LEU A 84 -2.73 14.44 -16.56
C LEU A 84 -1.29 14.38 -17.08
N GLN A 85 -0.88 15.39 -17.86
CA GLN A 85 0.49 15.49 -18.37
C GLN A 85 1.50 15.68 -17.24
N LEU A 86 1.19 16.51 -16.24
CA LEU A 86 1.99 16.66 -15.04
C LEU A 86 2.11 15.33 -14.29
N GLY A 87 1.00 14.61 -14.10
CA GLY A 87 0.94 13.32 -13.41
C GLY A 87 1.80 12.26 -14.08
N LYS A 88 1.61 12.05 -15.40
CA LYS A 88 2.40 11.09 -16.17
C LYS A 88 3.88 11.48 -16.18
N ALA A 89 4.21 12.76 -16.38
CA ALA A 89 5.61 13.19 -16.32
C ALA A 89 6.23 12.94 -14.94
N LEU A 90 5.55 13.28 -13.84
CA LEU A 90 6.09 13.07 -12.49
C LEU A 90 6.24 11.60 -12.11
N PHE A 91 5.26 10.75 -12.48
CA PHE A 91 5.29 9.32 -12.19
C PHE A 91 6.49 8.63 -12.86
N TRP A 92 6.81 9.03 -14.09
CA TRP A 92 7.87 8.41 -14.89
C TRP A 92 9.23 9.13 -14.75
N ASP A 93 9.32 10.38 -14.26
CA ASP A 93 10.59 11.12 -14.25
C ASP A 93 11.63 10.52 -13.29
N MET A 94 12.68 9.90 -13.85
CA MET A 94 13.85 9.38 -13.14
C MET A 94 14.56 10.44 -12.30
N GLN A 95 14.42 11.72 -12.63
CA GLN A 95 15.03 12.82 -11.88
C GLN A 95 14.36 13.05 -10.51
N LEU A 96 13.18 12.46 -10.25
CA LEU A 96 12.43 12.64 -9.02
C LEU A 96 13.17 12.09 -7.80
N GLY A 97 13.70 10.87 -7.91
CA GLY A 97 14.50 10.22 -6.86
C GLY A 97 15.77 11.00 -6.53
N SER A 98 16.29 10.81 -5.32
CA SER A 98 17.48 11.53 -4.85
C SER A 98 18.73 11.20 -5.64
N ASP A 99 18.87 9.97 -6.12
CA ASP A 99 19.99 9.55 -6.97
C ASP A 99 19.82 9.93 -8.45
N GLY A 100 18.71 10.57 -8.80
CA GLY A 100 18.35 10.92 -10.17
C GLY A 100 18.12 9.71 -11.08
N ILE A 101 17.93 8.52 -10.52
CA ILE A 101 17.68 7.28 -11.26
C ILE A 101 16.26 6.78 -10.95
N GLN A 102 15.89 6.73 -9.67
CA GLN A 102 14.61 6.14 -9.26
C GLN A 102 13.42 7.07 -9.51
N SER A 103 12.32 6.48 -9.98
CA SER A 103 11.00 7.10 -10.15
C SER A 103 9.93 6.13 -9.62
N CYS A 104 8.68 6.59 -9.49
CA CYS A 104 7.57 5.68 -9.16
C CYS A 104 7.49 4.54 -10.19
N ALA A 105 7.64 4.86 -11.48
CA ALA A 105 7.66 3.86 -12.54
C ALA A 105 8.78 2.80 -12.40
N SER A 106 9.88 3.08 -11.69
CA SER A 106 10.98 2.11 -11.54
C SER A 106 10.59 0.84 -10.78
N CYS A 107 9.55 0.92 -9.94
CA CYS A 107 8.95 -0.21 -9.22
C CYS A 107 7.62 -0.67 -9.85
N HIS A 108 7.14 0.00 -10.90
CA HIS A 108 5.79 -0.20 -11.47
C HIS A 108 5.81 -0.33 -13.01
N PHE A 109 6.96 -0.65 -13.62
CA PHE A 109 7.14 -0.60 -15.07
C PHE A 109 6.51 -1.78 -15.82
N GLN A 110 6.24 -2.90 -15.15
CA GLN A 110 5.72 -4.14 -15.75
C GLN A 110 4.26 -4.33 -15.31
N ALA A 111 3.29 -3.98 -16.16
CA ALA A 111 1.86 -4.07 -15.82
C ALA A 111 1.51 -3.42 -14.46
N GLY A 112 2.19 -2.32 -14.12
CA GLY A 112 2.02 -1.62 -12.85
C GLY A 112 2.76 -2.26 -11.66
N ALA A 113 3.53 -3.34 -11.85
CA ALA A 113 4.29 -4.05 -10.82
C ALA A 113 5.80 -4.11 -11.15
N ASP A 114 6.57 -4.80 -10.31
CA ASP A 114 7.98 -5.10 -10.51
C ASP A 114 8.21 -6.61 -10.64
N ASN A 115 8.73 -7.03 -11.79
CA ASN A 115 9.03 -8.43 -12.08
C ASN A 115 10.53 -8.71 -12.17
N ARG A 116 11.38 -7.77 -11.72
CA ARG A 116 12.83 -7.98 -11.69
C ARG A 116 13.18 -9.16 -10.78
N THR A 117 14.34 -9.75 -11.02
CA THR A 117 14.84 -10.91 -10.24
C THR A 117 16.20 -10.63 -9.61
N LYS A 118 16.89 -9.56 -10.04
CA LYS A 118 18.23 -9.22 -9.58
C LYS A 118 18.19 -8.18 -8.47
N ASN A 119 18.83 -8.49 -7.34
CA ASN A 119 18.89 -7.63 -6.16
C ASN A 119 17.48 -7.31 -5.63
N GLN A 120 16.66 -8.33 -5.41
CA GLN A 120 15.25 -8.19 -5.03
C GLN A 120 14.93 -8.79 -3.66
N LEU A 121 15.93 -9.22 -2.90
CA LEU A 121 15.72 -9.82 -1.58
C LEU A 121 15.80 -8.78 -0.45
N HIS A 122 14.87 -8.91 0.49
CA HIS A 122 14.85 -8.20 1.77
C HIS A 122 14.76 -9.26 2.89
N PRO A 123 15.67 -9.27 3.88
CA PRO A 123 15.56 -10.19 5.01
C PRO A 123 14.55 -9.60 5.99
N ALA A 124 13.62 -10.40 6.53
CA ALA A 124 12.44 -9.94 7.28
C ALA A 124 12.71 -9.07 8.54
N SER A 125 13.99 -8.76 8.85
CA SER A 125 14.50 -7.84 9.87
C SER A 125 13.65 -6.63 10.22
N GLU A 126 12.98 -6.00 9.25
CA GLU A 126 12.41 -4.66 9.46
C GLU A 126 10.93 -4.65 9.80
N LEU A 127 10.14 -5.67 9.48
CA LEU A 127 8.69 -5.61 9.68
C LEU A 127 8.31 -5.63 11.17
N LYS A 128 8.97 -6.46 11.98
CA LYS A 128 8.83 -6.44 13.47
C LYS A 128 9.21 -5.09 14.09
N VAL A 129 10.14 -4.37 13.45
CA VAL A 129 10.71 -3.11 13.95
C VAL A 129 9.89 -1.90 13.49
N LEU A 130 9.40 -1.89 12.26
CA LEU A 130 8.54 -0.85 11.67
C LEU A 130 7.18 -0.82 12.36
N ASN A 131 6.68 -1.98 12.80
CA ASN A 131 5.43 -2.11 13.55
C ASN A 131 5.50 -1.54 14.99
N GLN A 132 6.69 -1.19 15.49
CA GLN A 132 6.92 -0.63 16.83
C GLN A 132 7.36 0.84 16.85
N ARG A 133 7.70 1.48 15.71
CA ARG A 133 8.28 2.83 15.69
C ARG A 133 7.36 3.91 15.11
N LEU A 134 7.44 5.09 15.72
CA LEU A 134 6.73 6.35 15.45
C LEU A 134 7.10 7.04 14.12
N ASP A 135 7.67 6.32 13.15
CA ASP A 135 8.03 6.84 11.84
C ASP A 135 8.81 5.81 11.01
N GLN A 136 8.45 5.67 9.73
CA GLN A 136 9.33 5.08 8.71
C GLN A 136 10.63 5.88 8.52
N THR A 137 10.70 7.11 9.07
CA THR A 137 11.85 8.01 9.08
C THR A 137 12.86 7.77 10.23
N ARG A 138 12.58 6.97 11.27
CA ARG A 138 13.63 6.57 12.25
C ARG A 138 14.41 5.40 11.72
N GLY A 139 15.54 5.70 11.10
CA GLY A 139 16.54 4.74 10.66
C GLY A 139 16.86 3.66 11.70
N TYR A 140 17.01 2.43 11.21
CA TYR A 140 17.89 1.33 11.64
C TYR A 140 18.27 1.17 13.12
N HIS A 141 18.77 2.18 13.83
CA HIS A 141 19.49 2.03 15.11
C HIS A 141 18.67 1.84 16.40
N SER A 142 17.33 1.85 16.36
CA SER A 142 16.47 1.69 17.55
C SER A 142 15.68 0.36 17.57
N ALA A 143 16.15 -0.67 16.87
CA ALA A 143 15.42 -1.94 16.77
C ALA A 143 15.55 -2.67 18.11
N PRO A 144 14.52 -3.41 18.57
CA PRO A 144 14.70 -4.39 19.63
C PRO A 144 15.89 -5.30 19.32
N ALA A 145 16.49 -5.88 20.36
CA ALA A 145 17.84 -6.45 20.38
C ALA A 145 18.13 -7.65 19.45
N ASP A 146 17.27 -8.02 18.49
CA ASP A 146 17.56 -9.07 17.50
C ASP A 146 16.72 -8.94 16.21
N PRO A 147 16.95 -7.93 15.34
CA PRO A 147 16.31 -7.88 14.03
C PRO A 147 16.92 -8.97 13.13
N ASP A 148 16.08 -9.75 12.45
CA ASP A 148 16.51 -10.82 11.55
C ASP A 148 17.17 -10.30 10.27
N THR A 149 18.46 -10.01 10.34
CA THR A 149 19.26 -9.41 9.26
C THR A 149 19.83 -10.43 8.28
N LYS A 150 19.43 -11.70 8.39
CA LYS A 150 20.02 -12.79 7.61
C LYS A 150 19.14 -13.12 6.43
N PHE A 151 19.76 -13.16 5.26
CA PHE A 151 19.14 -13.70 4.07
C PHE A 151 19.18 -15.23 4.11
N GLU A 152 18.06 -15.85 3.81
CA GLU A 152 17.87 -17.30 3.86
C GLU A 152 17.81 -17.90 2.44
N VAL A 153 17.33 -17.12 1.45
CA VAL A 153 17.45 -17.43 0.02
C VAL A 153 18.90 -17.18 -0.40
N ALA A 154 19.63 -18.28 -0.64
CA ALA A 154 20.97 -18.33 -1.23
C ALA A 154 22.06 -17.47 -0.53
N VAL A 155 22.98 -18.11 0.20
CA VAL A 155 24.01 -17.40 0.98
C VAL A 155 25.30 -17.14 0.16
N PRO A 156 25.88 -15.90 0.17
CA PRO A 156 25.45 -14.70 0.89
C PRO A 156 24.83 -13.61 -0.03
N ALA A 157 23.66 -13.06 0.34
CA ALA A 157 22.60 -12.68 -0.60
C ALA A 157 22.29 -11.21 -1.02
N PRO A 158 22.95 -10.11 -0.63
CA PRO A 158 22.72 -8.85 -1.35
C PRO A 158 23.20 -8.96 -2.81
N ASN A 159 22.43 -8.48 -3.80
CA ASN A 159 22.67 -8.63 -5.24
C ASN A 159 22.48 -10.06 -5.83
N TYR A 160 21.76 -10.97 -5.18
CA TYR A 160 21.42 -12.28 -5.75
C TYR A 160 20.48 -12.19 -6.99
N THR A 161 20.48 -13.20 -7.86
CA THR A 161 19.52 -13.33 -8.98
C THR A 161 18.55 -14.46 -8.67
N LEU A 162 17.28 -14.12 -8.42
CA LEU A 162 16.22 -15.11 -8.23
C LEU A 162 16.00 -15.95 -9.49
N ASN A 163 15.70 -17.23 -9.28
CA ASN A 163 15.39 -18.22 -10.30
C ASN A 163 14.19 -19.07 -9.87
N ALA A 164 13.62 -19.86 -10.79
CA ALA A 164 12.41 -20.64 -10.52
C ALA A 164 12.58 -21.65 -9.36
N GLY A 165 13.78 -22.18 -9.17
CA GLY A 165 14.11 -23.12 -8.09
C GLY A 165 14.10 -22.51 -6.70
N ASP A 166 14.15 -21.17 -6.58
CA ASP A 166 14.05 -20.48 -5.29
C ASP A 166 12.60 -20.42 -4.77
N PHE A 167 11.60 -20.75 -5.59
CA PHE A 167 10.17 -20.63 -5.26
C PHE A 167 9.46 -21.99 -5.13
N PRO A 168 8.47 -22.14 -4.24
CA PRO A 168 8.02 -21.13 -3.28
C PRO A 168 9.05 -20.92 -2.16
N PHE A 169 9.06 -19.74 -1.54
CA PHE A 169 9.95 -19.48 -0.39
C PHE A 169 9.60 -20.35 0.82
N VAL A 170 8.34 -20.76 0.96
CA VAL A 170 7.92 -21.77 1.93
C VAL A 170 7.45 -23.00 1.15
N ASN A 171 8.32 -24.01 1.11
CA ASN A 171 8.19 -25.25 0.34
C ASN A 171 7.89 -26.49 1.22
N LEU A 172 8.00 -26.39 2.55
CA LEU A 172 7.58 -27.46 3.47
C LEU A 172 6.94 -26.87 4.73
N PRO A 173 5.66 -26.44 4.67
CA PRO A 173 4.99 -25.83 5.81
C PRO A 173 4.77 -26.80 6.99
N ASN A 174 4.76 -28.12 6.73
CA ASN A 174 4.72 -29.16 7.77
C ASN A 174 6.06 -29.37 8.50
N GLN A 175 7.14 -28.70 8.06
CA GLN A 175 8.45 -28.73 8.68
C GLN A 175 8.88 -27.33 9.16
N LEU A 176 8.02 -26.64 9.89
CA LEU A 176 8.37 -25.39 10.56
C LEU A 176 8.90 -25.67 11.97
N ASN A 177 9.98 -24.99 12.39
CA ASN A 177 10.51 -25.07 13.75
C ASN A 177 10.01 -23.86 14.55
N ILE A 178 9.23 -24.13 15.59
CA ILE A 178 8.71 -23.11 16.50
C ILE A 178 9.71 -22.94 17.64
N VAL A 179 10.34 -21.77 17.78
CA VAL A 179 11.17 -21.42 18.94
C VAL A 179 10.60 -20.15 19.57
N GLY A 180 9.72 -20.32 20.56
CA GLY A 180 8.98 -19.20 21.16
C GLY A 180 8.01 -18.55 20.16
N ASP A 181 7.96 -17.22 20.11
CA ASP A 181 7.09 -16.44 19.19
C ASP A 181 7.67 -16.27 17.77
N SER A 182 8.78 -16.94 17.48
CA SER A 182 9.46 -16.88 16.17
C SER A 182 9.38 -18.23 15.47
N VAL A 183 8.82 -18.23 14.27
CA VAL A 183 8.93 -19.37 13.35
C VAL A 183 10.26 -19.24 12.62
N LYS A 184 11.21 -20.14 12.90
CA LYS A 184 12.44 -20.23 12.12
C LYS A 184 12.31 -21.44 11.19
N PRO A 185 12.59 -21.31 9.88
CA PRO A 185 12.70 -22.46 8.98
C PRO A 185 13.50 -23.62 9.60
N LYS A 186 12.93 -24.83 9.62
CA LYS A 186 13.60 -26.04 10.14
C LYS A 186 14.61 -26.61 9.14
N THR A 187 14.45 -26.30 7.87
CA THR A 187 15.26 -26.81 6.77
C THR A 187 15.79 -25.65 5.92
N PRO A 188 16.92 -25.84 5.22
CA PRO A 188 17.44 -24.88 4.23
C PRO A 188 16.49 -24.60 3.04
N GLU A 189 15.30 -25.22 3.02
CA GLU A 189 14.34 -25.19 1.93
C GLU A 189 13.21 -24.18 2.15
N ASN A 190 13.09 -23.63 3.37
CA ASN A 190 12.14 -22.56 3.70
C ASN A 190 12.92 -21.26 3.96
N SER A 191 12.34 -20.13 3.57
CA SER A 191 12.88 -18.79 3.77
C SER A 191 11.78 -17.83 4.22
N ASN A 192 12.13 -16.91 5.12
CA ASN A 192 11.31 -15.76 5.47
C ASN A 192 11.64 -14.49 4.67
N ASP A 193 12.56 -14.57 3.70
CA ASP A 193 12.91 -13.44 2.86
C ASP A 193 11.70 -12.93 2.07
N ILE A 194 11.83 -11.70 1.61
CA ILE A 194 10.82 -11.00 0.84
C ILE A 194 11.42 -10.66 -0.52
N SER A 195 10.68 -10.98 -1.59
CA SER A 195 11.01 -10.51 -2.93
C SER A 195 10.27 -9.20 -3.20
N SER A 196 11.01 -8.12 -3.44
CA SER A 196 10.44 -6.82 -3.75
C SER A 196 11.37 -5.92 -4.57
N SER A 197 10.85 -4.75 -4.94
CA SER A 197 11.53 -3.70 -5.68
C SER A 197 12.78 -3.20 -4.97
N GLN A 198 13.84 -2.99 -5.75
CA GLN A 198 15.03 -2.30 -5.27
C GLN A 198 14.88 -0.79 -5.45
N GLY A 199 15.28 -0.06 -4.43
CA GLY A 199 15.23 1.39 -4.37
C GLY A 199 16.61 2.03 -4.39
N VAL A 200 16.94 2.86 -3.40
CA VAL A 200 18.19 3.65 -3.35
C VAL A 200 19.25 3.05 -2.43
N PHE A 201 20.49 3.53 -2.55
CA PHE A 201 21.55 3.23 -1.59
C PHE A 201 21.35 4.01 -0.29
N LEU A 202 21.72 3.42 0.86
CA LEU A 202 21.66 4.11 2.14
C LEU A 202 22.54 5.38 2.16
N THR A 203 21.88 6.53 2.21
CA THR A 203 22.51 7.86 2.11
C THR A 203 21.72 8.86 2.94
N THR A 204 22.40 9.73 3.69
CA THR A 204 21.76 10.85 4.40
C THR A 204 21.64 12.06 3.47
N HIS A 205 20.45 12.65 3.40
CA HIS A 205 20.20 13.85 2.60
C HIS A 205 20.92 15.06 3.21
N VAL A 206 21.55 15.87 2.36
CA VAL A 206 22.15 17.15 2.75
C VAL A 206 21.41 18.31 2.10
N SER A 207 21.27 18.30 0.77
CA SER A 207 20.59 19.38 0.05
C SER A 207 20.22 19.05 -1.39
N VAL A 208 19.41 19.91 -2.00
CA VAL A 208 19.16 19.89 -3.45
C VAL A 208 19.92 21.02 -4.14
N THR A 209 20.47 20.75 -5.32
CA THR A 209 21.08 21.78 -6.19
C THR A 209 20.13 22.06 -7.36
N PRO A 210 19.55 23.27 -7.48
CA PRO A 210 18.69 23.60 -8.61
C PRO A 210 19.38 23.33 -9.96
N GLY A 211 18.66 22.69 -10.88
CA GLY A 211 19.18 22.22 -12.16
C GLY A 211 19.93 20.88 -12.12
N SER A 212 20.10 20.26 -10.94
CA SER A 212 20.69 18.93 -10.78
C SER A 212 19.62 17.86 -10.59
N ALA A 213 19.75 16.76 -11.35
CA ALA A 213 18.93 15.57 -11.17
C ALA A 213 19.35 14.73 -9.96
N GLU A 214 20.56 14.91 -9.43
CA GLU A 214 21.03 14.23 -8.22
C GLU A 214 21.02 15.20 -7.04
N ASP A 215 20.53 14.73 -5.90
CA ASP A 215 20.59 15.42 -4.62
C ASP A 215 22.02 15.33 -4.05
N VAL A 216 22.36 16.25 -3.15
CA VAL A 216 23.59 16.19 -2.36
C VAL A 216 23.32 15.33 -1.13
N GLY A 217 24.10 14.25 -0.96
CA GLY A 217 23.97 13.34 0.17
C GLY A 217 25.33 12.87 0.70
N ILE A 218 25.32 12.33 1.92
CA ILE A 218 26.45 11.67 2.56
C ILE A 218 26.16 10.16 2.58
N PRO A 219 26.87 9.35 1.78
CA PRO A 219 26.71 7.90 1.81
C PRO A 219 27.00 7.34 3.21
N VAL A 220 26.19 6.36 3.64
CA VAL A 220 26.33 5.71 4.95
C VAL A 220 26.52 4.21 4.72
N ALA A 221 27.45 3.57 5.43
CA ALA A 221 27.69 2.13 5.29
C ALA A 221 26.42 1.35 5.66
N ASP A 222 25.99 0.44 4.78
CA ASP A 222 24.80 -0.36 4.99
C ASP A 222 25.18 -1.73 5.58
N PRO A 223 24.70 -2.07 6.79
CA PRO A 223 25.04 -3.33 7.45
C PRO A 223 24.26 -4.54 6.92
N ILE A 224 23.17 -4.35 6.18
CA ILE A 224 22.34 -5.43 5.62
C ILE A 224 22.58 -5.53 4.11
N TRP A 225 22.39 -4.42 3.39
CA TRP A 225 22.54 -4.35 1.95
C TRP A 225 23.96 -3.96 1.57
N SER A 226 24.94 -4.78 1.97
CA SER A 226 26.32 -4.63 1.51
C SER A 226 26.99 -5.95 1.21
N VAL A 227 27.91 -5.92 0.25
CA VAL A 227 28.78 -7.03 -0.11
C VAL A 227 30.21 -6.59 0.14
N ARG A 228 30.84 -7.17 1.16
CA ARG A 228 32.24 -6.87 1.55
C ARG A 228 32.49 -5.36 1.80
N GLY A 229 31.52 -4.69 2.43
CA GLY A 229 31.62 -3.27 2.79
C GLY A 229 31.30 -2.29 1.67
N VAL A 230 30.86 -2.78 0.50
CA VAL A 230 30.30 -1.95 -0.58
C VAL A 230 28.78 -2.10 -0.56
N ASN A 231 28.06 -0.99 -0.43
CA ASN A 231 26.61 -0.99 -0.38
C ASN A 231 26.03 -1.41 -1.74
N VAL A 232 24.99 -2.23 -1.70
CA VAL A 232 24.08 -2.44 -2.84
C VAL A 232 22.80 -1.64 -2.59
N ARG A 233 21.93 -1.55 -3.59
CA ARG A 233 20.62 -0.90 -3.45
C ARG A 233 19.76 -1.66 -2.43
N ARG A 234 19.08 -0.92 -1.57
CA ARG A 234 18.14 -1.46 -0.58
C ARG A 234 16.88 -1.97 -1.29
N VAL A 235 16.19 -2.90 -0.64
CA VAL A 235 14.98 -3.54 -1.17
C VAL A 235 13.82 -3.28 -0.23
N GLU A 236 12.63 -3.02 -0.77
CA GLU A 236 11.43 -2.77 0.03
C GLU A 236 11.04 -3.97 0.92
N PRO A 237 10.46 -3.72 2.10
CA PRO A 237 10.05 -4.77 3.03
C PRO A 237 8.72 -5.45 2.64
N ARG A 238 8.08 -5.05 1.54
CA ARG A 238 6.89 -5.70 0.97
C ARG A 238 6.93 -5.60 -0.54
N ASN A 239 6.46 -6.64 -1.22
CA ASN A 239 6.31 -6.69 -2.67
C ASN A 239 5.45 -5.53 -3.18
N THR A 240 5.78 -4.99 -4.34
CA THR A 240 5.13 -3.81 -4.90
C THR A 240 3.78 -4.16 -5.54
N PRO A 241 2.65 -3.60 -5.08
CA PRO A 241 1.34 -3.86 -5.68
C PRO A 241 1.20 -3.19 -7.05
N THR A 242 0.30 -3.70 -7.89
CA THR A 242 0.01 -3.06 -9.19
C THR A 242 -0.67 -1.69 -9.03
N THR A 243 -0.28 -0.72 -9.87
CA THR A 243 -0.97 0.58 -10.00
C THR A 243 -2.15 0.56 -10.97
N ILE A 244 -2.30 -0.50 -11.78
CA ILE A 244 -3.44 -0.65 -12.69
C ILE A 244 -4.69 -0.95 -11.87
N ASN A 245 -5.81 -0.28 -12.20
CA ASN A 245 -7.07 -0.31 -11.45
C ASN A 245 -6.96 0.18 -9.99
N ALA A 246 -5.84 0.77 -9.57
CA ALA A 246 -5.65 1.17 -8.17
C ALA A 246 -6.59 2.31 -7.72
N VAL A 247 -7.19 3.04 -8.67
CA VAL A 247 -8.20 4.07 -8.42
C VAL A 247 -9.43 3.55 -7.68
N PHE A 248 -9.76 2.27 -7.85
CA PHE A 248 -10.95 1.69 -7.22
C PHE A 248 -10.74 1.36 -5.74
N PHE A 249 -9.51 1.32 -5.23
CA PHE A 249 -9.25 0.95 -3.84
C PHE A 249 -9.62 2.07 -2.86
N PHE A 250 -10.25 1.68 -1.77
CA PHE A 250 -10.53 2.59 -0.66
C PHE A 250 -9.26 3.03 0.09
N ALA A 251 -8.31 2.12 0.27
CA ALA A 251 -6.96 2.41 0.76
C ALA A 251 -5.94 1.63 -0.07
N ASN A 252 -4.79 2.23 -0.40
CA ASN A 252 -3.95 1.70 -1.49
C ASN A 252 -2.73 0.86 -1.05
N PHE A 253 -2.17 1.07 0.14
CA PHE A 253 -1.05 0.24 0.62
C PHE A 253 -1.53 -1.11 1.16
N TRP A 254 -0.64 -2.11 1.18
CA TRP A 254 -0.93 -3.46 1.68
C TRP A 254 -1.47 -3.48 3.12
N ASP A 255 -0.91 -2.67 4.01
CA ASP A 255 -1.35 -2.49 5.41
C ASP A 255 -2.53 -1.50 5.55
N GLY A 256 -3.02 -0.96 4.42
CA GLY A 256 -4.13 -0.03 4.35
C GLY A 256 -3.81 1.39 4.85
N ARG A 257 -2.52 1.77 4.90
CA ARG A 257 -2.13 3.17 4.71
C ARG A 257 -2.54 3.68 3.32
N ALA A 258 -2.22 4.95 3.03
CA ALA A 258 -2.73 5.67 1.86
C ALA A 258 -4.26 5.79 1.90
N ASN A 259 -4.73 6.56 2.88
CA ASN A 259 -6.14 6.73 3.22
C ASN A 259 -6.96 7.31 2.07
N ASN A 260 -8.23 6.91 1.95
CA ASN A 260 -9.20 7.48 1.00
C ASN A 260 -9.35 9.01 1.08
N MET A 261 -8.92 9.60 2.20
CA MET A 261 -8.92 11.02 2.47
C MET A 261 -7.50 11.59 2.35
N PHE A 262 -7.22 12.31 1.28
CA PHE A 262 -5.92 12.95 1.09
C PHE A 262 -5.85 14.31 1.80
N ASN A 263 -4.77 14.54 2.56
CA ASN A 263 -4.55 15.77 3.34
C ASN A 263 -3.63 16.80 2.66
N GLY A 264 -3.18 16.52 1.42
CA GLY A 264 -2.28 17.40 0.67
C GLY A 264 -0.78 17.21 0.95
N VAL A 265 -0.41 16.44 1.97
CA VAL A 265 0.98 16.39 2.47
C VAL A 265 1.54 14.97 2.56
N ASN A 266 0.76 14.02 3.07
CA ASN A 266 1.24 12.67 3.37
C ASN A 266 0.12 11.60 3.29
N PRO A 267 0.46 10.30 3.41
CA PRO A 267 -0.50 9.21 3.21
C PRO A 267 -1.55 8.99 4.30
N PHE A 268 -1.51 9.74 5.41
CA PHE A 268 -2.25 9.42 6.65
C PHE A 268 -3.61 10.14 6.78
N GLY A 269 -3.94 11.02 5.83
CA GLY A 269 -5.22 11.73 5.83
C GLY A 269 -5.45 12.49 7.14
N LYS A 270 -6.62 12.30 7.77
CA LYS A 270 -7.00 12.99 9.01
C LYS A 270 -6.20 12.58 10.25
N GLN A 271 -5.44 11.48 10.18
CA GLN A 271 -4.62 11.03 11.31
C GLN A 271 -3.42 11.95 11.56
N ASP A 272 -3.02 12.75 10.56
CA ASP A 272 -2.08 13.85 10.75
C ASP A 272 -2.83 15.19 10.91
N PRO A 273 -3.08 15.68 12.15
CA PRO A 273 -3.71 16.98 12.37
C PRO A 273 -2.77 18.16 12.03
N GLY A 274 -1.47 17.91 11.80
CA GLY A 274 -0.48 18.90 11.44
C GLY A 274 -0.34 19.14 9.94
N ALA A 275 -0.96 18.30 9.10
CA ALA A 275 -0.91 18.41 7.65
C ALA A 275 -1.63 19.67 7.17
N VAL A 276 -0.87 20.60 6.58
CA VAL A 276 -1.38 21.85 6.02
C VAL A 276 -0.73 22.15 4.68
N ILE A 277 -1.51 22.77 3.80
CA ILE A 277 -1.01 23.42 2.58
C ILE A 277 -1.13 24.94 2.75
N PHE A 278 -0.55 25.70 1.84
CA PHE A 278 -0.56 27.16 1.88
C PHE A 278 -1.46 27.74 0.79
N GLN A 279 -2.46 28.51 1.19
CA GLN A 279 -3.42 29.14 0.28
C GLN A 279 -3.32 30.66 0.37
N ARG A 280 -3.53 31.33 -0.76
CA ARG A 280 -3.72 32.78 -0.82
C ARG A 280 -5.11 33.14 -0.30
N ILE A 281 -5.15 33.85 0.82
CA ILE A 281 -6.38 34.38 1.42
C ILE A 281 -6.14 35.86 1.76
N ASN A 282 -7.02 36.75 1.29
CA ASN A 282 -6.89 38.21 1.47
C ASN A 282 -5.53 38.77 0.99
N GLY A 283 -4.97 38.19 -0.08
CA GLY A 283 -3.71 38.62 -0.69
C GLY A 283 -2.44 38.10 -0.01
N GLY A 284 -2.54 37.35 1.09
CA GLY A 284 -1.40 36.73 1.78
C GLY A 284 -1.54 35.21 1.91
N LEU A 285 -0.43 34.54 2.23
CA LEU A 285 -0.41 33.12 2.56
C LEU A 285 -1.08 32.88 3.91
N GLN A 286 -1.85 31.80 3.95
CA GLN A 286 -2.37 31.19 5.18
C GLN A 286 -2.21 29.68 5.09
N ALA A 287 -1.88 29.04 6.22
CA ALA A 287 -1.87 27.60 6.32
C ALA A 287 -3.31 27.09 6.43
N VAL A 288 -3.70 26.15 5.59
CA VAL A 288 -5.04 25.58 5.53
C VAL A 288 -4.94 24.06 5.55
N ALA A 289 -5.79 23.42 6.36
CA ALA A 289 -5.99 21.98 6.27
C ALA A 289 -6.88 21.68 5.07
N VAL A 290 -6.50 20.69 4.27
CA VAL A 290 -7.34 20.16 3.19
C VAL A 290 -7.66 18.71 3.46
N ASN A 291 -8.79 18.27 2.93
CA ASN A 291 -9.29 16.93 3.14
C ASN A 291 -10.10 16.52 1.91
N ILE A 292 -9.48 15.71 1.05
CA ILE A 292 -9.98 15.39 -0.29
C ILE A 292 -10.42 13.93 -0.28
N SER A 293 -11.72 13.69 -0.36
CA SER A 293 -12.30 12.34 -0.36
C SER A 293 -12.08 11.63 -1.69
N ASN A 294 -12.09 10.29 -1.70
CA ASN A 294 -11.85 9.46 -2.89
C ASN A 294 -10.49 9.76 -3.54
N ALA A 295 -9.47 9.91 -2.70
CA ALA A 295 -8.12 10.31 -3.11
C ALA A 295 -7.04 9.40 -2.50
N SER A 296 -7.33 8.11 -2.31
CA SER A 296 -6.37 7.12 -1.83
C SER A 296 -5.10 7.04 -2.69
N LEU A 297 -5.23 7.19 -4.01
CA LEU A 297 -4.09 7.29 -4.93
C LEU A 297 -3.21 8.50 -4.65
N ALA A 298 -3.80 9.67 -4.40
CA ALA A 298 -3.02 10.87 -4.06
C ALA A 298 -2.28 10.67 -2.72
N SER A 299 -2.94 10.05 -1.73
CA SER A 299 -2.33 9.66 -0.47
C SER A 299 -1.17 8.67 -0.67
N GLN A 300 -1.32 7.67 -1.54
CA GLN A 300 -0.28 6.69 -1.87
C GLN A 300 0.92 7.36 -2.53
N ALA A 301 0.68 8.17 -3.56
CA ALA A 301 1.72 8.79 -4.37
C ALA A 301 2.72 9.62 -3.54
N VAL A 302 2.27 10.25 -2.45
CA VAL A 302 3.12 11.15 -1.66
C VAL A 302 4.01 10.47 -0.60
N GLY A 303 3.95 9.14 -0.47
CA GLY A 303 4.83 8.38 0.43
C GLY A 303 6.22 8.10 -0.17
N PRO A 304 6.29 7.34 -1.28
CA PRO A 304 7.54 6.83 -1.85
C PRO A 304 8.63 7.87 -2.12
N PRO A 305 8.34 9.09 -2.63
CA PRO A 305 9.37 10.08 -2.93
C PRO A 305 10.19 10.56 -1.74
N LEU A 306 9.75 10.30 -0.50
CA LEU A 306 10.48 10.59 0.74
C LEU A 306 11.03 9.33 1.44
N SER A 307 10.73 8.14 0.93
CA SER A 307 11.16 6.88 1.54
C SER A 307 12.66 6.62 1.33
N PRO A 308 13.43 6.32 2.41
CA PRO A 308 14.86 6.01 2.34
C PRO A 308 15.17 4.59 1.84
N PHE A 309 14.14 3.84 1.46
CA PHE A 309 14.27 2.59 0.75
C PHE A 309 13.97 2.83 -0.71
N GLU A 310 12.82 3.43 -1.02
CA GLU A 310 12.30 3.53 -2.39
C GLU A 310 13.08 4.53 -3.26
N MET A 311 13.07 5.81 -2.88
CA MET A 311 13.42 6.90 -3.82
C MET A 311 14.27 8.02 -3.24
N SER A 312 14.50 8.06 -1.92
CA SER A 312 14.99 9.26 -1.24
C SER A 312 16.24 9.02 -0.42
N PHE A 313 17.12 10.02 -0.34
CA PHE A 313 18.09 10.06 0.74
C PHE A 313 17.38 10.37 2.06
N GLY A 314 17.82 9.75 3.16
CA GLY A 314 17.18 9.87 4.46
C GLY A 314 17.17 11.32 4.96
N GLY A 315 15.97 11.84 5.27
CA GLY A 315 15.76 13.21 5.77
C GLY A 315 15.34 14.25 4.74
N ARG A 316 15.20 13.87 3.45
CA ARG A 316 14.66 14.75 2.41
C ARG A 316 13.21 15.14 2.68
N THR A 317 12.79 16.32 2.20
CA THR A 317 11.47 16.89 2.45
C THR A 317 10.73 17.27 1.16
N TRP A 318 9.39 17.31 1.19
CA TRP A 318 8.58 17.71 0.04
C TRP A 318 8.91 19.09 -0.55
N PRO A 319 9.17 20.14 0.25
CA PRO A 319 9.61 21.43 -0.28
C PRO A 319 10.93 21.37 -1.06
N GLU A 320 11.83 20.47 -0.69
CA GLU A 320 13.10 20.26 -1.41
C GLU A 320 12.89 19.49 -2.72
N VAL A 321 12.00 18.49 -2.73
CA VAL A 321 11.55 17.83 -3.96
C VAL A 321 10.98 18.89 -4.92
N GLY A 322 10.12 19.79 -4.42
CA GLY A 322 9.57 20.88 -5.21
C GLY A 322 10.65 21.82 -5.75
N ARG A 323 11.59 22.24 -4.90
CA ARG A 323 12.72 23.09 -5.31
C ARG A 323 13.54 22.46 -6.44
N LYS A 324 13.81 21.16 -6.33
CA LYS A 324 14.50 20.39 -7.37
C LYS A 324 13.67 20.34 -8.64
N MET A 325 12.48 19.76 -8.59
CA MET A 325 11.69 19.48 -9.79
C MET A 325 11.30 20.76 -10.54
N LEU A 326 10.94 21.84 -9.83
CA LEU A 326 10.60 23.12 -10.45
C LEU A 326 11.78 23.80 -11.18
N SER A 327 13.01 23.33 -10.97
CA SER A 327 14.22 23.81 -11.63
C SER A 327 14.70 22.94 -12.79
N LEU A 328 14.10 21.77 -12.98
CA LEU A 328 14.50 20.79 -13.99
C LEU A 328 13.63 20.88 -15.24
N ALA A 329 14.21 20.49 -16.37
CA ALA A 329 13.45 20.18 -17.57
C ALA A 329 12.74 18.82 -17.38
N PRO A 330 11.42 18.73 -17.59
CA PRO A 330 10.69 17.48 -17.43
C PRO A 330 11.24 16.36 -18.32
N MET A 331 11.42 15.18 -17.73
CA MET A 331 11.78 13.94 -18.42
C MET A 331 13.15 13.97 -19.12
N ALA A 332 14.05 14.88 -18.76
CA ALA A 332 15.29 15.15 -19.48
C ALA A 332 16.22 13.93 -19.64
N LYS A 333 16.08 12.91 -18.78
CA LYS A 333 16.89 11.68 -18.81
C LYS A 333 16.35 10.57 -19.72
N GLN A 334 15.13 10.71 -20.25
CA GLN A 334 14.41 9.64 -20.94
C GLN A 334 13.73 10.11 -22.23
N GLN A 335 13.52 9.19 -23.16
CA GLN A 335 12.75 9.42 -24.38
C GLN A 335 11.25 9.36 -24.12
N VAL A 336 10.48 10.17 -24.85
CA VAL A 336 9.01 10.13 -24.86
C VAL A 336 8.58 9.90 -26.31
N ALA A 337 7.78 8.86 -26.55
CA ALA A 337 7.28 8.59 -27.89
C ALA A 337 6.41 9.75 -28.37
N PRO A 338 6.58 10.27 -29.60
CA PRO A 338 5.67 11.30 -30.15
C PRO A 338 4.21 10.85 -30.23
N THR A 339 3.98 9.53 -30.23
CA THR A 339 2.66 8.89 -30.23
C THR A 339 2.18 8.45 -28.85
N ASP A 340 2.90 8.79 -27.77
CA ASP A 340 2.42 8.61 -26.39
C ASP A 340 1.07 9.30 -26.21
N SER A 341 0.12 8.63 -25.57
CA SER A 341 -1.28 9.04 -25.50
C SER A 341 -1.51 10.34 -24.73
N ILE A 342 -0.62 10.69 -23.80
CA ILE A 342 -0.76 11.86 -22.90
C ILE A 342 0.37 12.87 -23.15
N LEU A 343 1.61 12.40 -23.20
CA LEU A 343 2.81 13.22 -23.33
C LEU A 343 3.27 13.42 -24.78
N GLY A 344 2.74 12.65 -25.75
CA GLY A 344 3.13 12.75 -27.17
C GLY A 344 3.10 14.18 -27.73
N PRO A 345 2.03 14.98 -27.48
CA PRO A 345 1.99 16.38 -27.90
C PRO A 345 3.10 17.27 -27.32
N LEU A 346 3.67 16.89 -26.17
CA LEU A 346 4.73 17.61 -25.46
C LEU A 346 6.12 17.02 -25.67
N ALA A 347 6.22 15.87 -26.35
CA ALA A 347 7.48 15.17 -26.58
C ALA A 347 8.47 16.08 -27.34
N ASN A 348 9.75 16.04 -26.94
CA ASN A 348 10.81 16.77 -27.61
C ASN A 348 11.16 16.07 -28.95
N PRO A 349 10.91 16.70 -30.11
CA PRO A 349 11.29 16.10 -31.39
C PRO A 349 12.81 16.01 -31.58
N GLY A 350 13.58 16.80 -30.82
CA GLY A 350 15.05 16.86 -30.87
C GLY A 350 15.78 15.87 -29.96
N GLY A 351 15.08 14.98 -29.25
CA GLY A 351 15.71 13.95 -28.41
C GLY A 351 14.94 13.65 -27.12
N LYS A 352 15.67 13.55 -26.00
CA LYS A 352 15.10 13.24 -24.69
C LYS A 352 14.28 14.41 -24.11
N GLY A 353 13.40 14.09 -23.17
CA GLY A 353 12.58 15.05 -22.45
C GLY A 353 11.36 15.58 -23.20
N LEU A 354 10.73 16.57 -22.58
CA LEU A 354 9.67 17.36 -23.20
C LEU A 354 10.26 18.60 -23.89
N ARG A 355 9.45 19.29 -24.71
CA ARG A 355 9.90 20.50 -25.42
C ARG A 355 10.41 21.58 -24.45
N PRO A 356 11.39 22.43 -24.84
CA PRO A 356 12.03 23.40 -23.94
C PRO A 356 11.08 24.38 -23.25
N GLU A 357 9.95 24.71 -23.88
CA GLU A 357 8.90 25.57 -23.32
C GLU A 357 8.07 24.90 -22.21
N VAL A 358 8.10 23.57 -22.11
CA VAL A 358 7.36 22.80 -21.11
C VAL A 358 8.15 22.75 -19.82
N THR A 359 7.55 23.25 -18.74
CA THR A 359 8.15 23.21 -17.40
C THR A 359 7.15 22.68 -16.38
N TYR A 360 7.64 22.09 -15.29
CA TYR A 360 6.77 21.69 -14.18
C TYR A 360 5.99 22.87 -13.59
N ARG A 361 6.63 24.04 -13.50
CA ARG A 361 5.97 25.29 -13.10
C ARG A 361 4.79 25.61 -14.04
N GLY A 362 5.03 25.58 -15.35
CA GLY A 362 4.00 25.87 -16.35
C GLY A 362 2.83 24.89 -16.30
N LEU A 363 3.11 23.58 -16.14
CA LEU A 363 2.07 22.56 -15.99
C LEU A 363 1.25 22.75 -14.70
N ILE A 364 1.89 23.06 -13.57
CA ILE A 364 1.19 23.37 -12.31
C ILE A 364 0.31 24.62 -12.48
N GLN A 365 0.84 25.68 -13.09
CA GLN A 365 0.10 26.92 -13.33
C GLN A 365 -1.08 26.71 -14.29
N ALA A 366 -0.95 25.83 -15.28
CA ALA A 366 -2.03 25.50 -16.21
C ALA A 366 -3.13 24.66 -15.53
N ALA A 367 -2.76 23.74 -14.65
CA ALA A 367 -3.69 22.81 -14.02
C ALA A 367 -4.40 23.36 -12.77
N PHE A 368 -3.66 23.98 -11.85
CA PHE A 368 -4.14 24.29 -10.50
C PHE A 368 -4.56 25.76 -10.35
N ARG A 369 -5.55 26.00 -9.49
CA ARG A 369 -6.01 27.35 -9.20
C ARG A 369 -4.91 28.23 -8.59
N ASN A 370 -4.94 29.51 -8.93
CA ASN A 370 -3.88 30.46 -8.61
C ASN A 370 -3.67 30.63 -7.10
N GLU A 371 -4.72 30.47 -6.28
CA GLU A 371 -4.61 30.59 -4.83
C GLU A 371 -3.63 29.60 -4.19
N PHE A 372 -3.25 28.51 -4.88
CA PHE A 372 -2.32 27.52 -4.35
C PHE A 372 -0.85 27.75 -4.73
N TRP A 373 -0.53 28.72 -5.60
CA TRP A 373 0.85 28.92 -6.06
C TRP A 373 1.28 30.36 -6.33
N ASP A 374 0.35 31.33 -6.42
CA ASP A 374 0.63 32.65 -6.96
C ASP A 374 1.24 33.65 -5.96
N VAL A 375 1.50 33.32 -4.68
CA VAL A 375 2.05 34.32 -3.73
C VAL A 375 3.58 34.37 -3.76
N GLU A 376 4.15 35.44 -4.32
CA GLU A 376 5.60 35.65 -4.42
C GLU A 376 6.20 36.53 -3.31
N ALA A 377 5.39 37.38 -2.68
CA ALA A 377 5.87 38.32 -1.65
C ALA A 377 6.21 37.64 -0.31
N GLN A 378 5.75 36.40 -0.11
CA GLN A 378 5.93 35.62 1.10
C GLN A 378 6.55 34.26 0.78
N ALA A 379 7.23 33.69 1.77
CA ALA A 379 7.79 32.36 1.73
C ALA A 379 7.36 31.57 2.97
N VAL A 380 7.46 30.25 2.89
CA VAL A 380 7.22 29.33 4.00
C VAL A 380 8.57 28.88 4.54
N SER A 381 8.81 29.18 5.81
CA SER A 381 10.02 28.81 6.53
C SER A 381 9.77 27.55 7.37
N PHE A 382 10.59 26.53 7.21
CA PHE A 382 10.56 25.31 8.03
C PHE A 382 11.77 25.32 8.97
N PRO A 383 11.67 25.90 10.18
CA PRO A 383 12.80 25.97 11.10
C PRO A 383 13.20 24.55 11.56
N GLU A 384 14.49 24.23 11.48
CA GLU A 384 15.03 22.97 12.00
C GLU A 384 14.93 22.91 13.53
N MET A 385 14.62 21.73 14.08
CA MET A 385 15.00 21.36 15.44
C MET A 385 16.26 20.49 15.37
N THR A 386 17.40 21.01 15.81
CA THR A 386 18.66 20.27 15.90
C THR A 386 18.55 19.14 16.93
N ILE A 387 18.88 17.90 16.55
CA ILE A 387 19.05 16.77 17.48
C ILE A 387 20.50 16.74 17.98
N LYS A 388 20.68 16.52 19.29
CA LYS A 388 22.00 16.32 19.91
C LYS A 388 22.60 14.96 19.50
N LYS A 389 23.91 14.94 19.26
CA LYS A 389 24.71 13.77 18.88
C LYS A 389 24.72 12.69 19.98
N GLY A 390 23.88 11.67 19.86
CA GLY A 390 24.00 10.39 20.57
C GLY A 390 24.72 9.37 19.68
N ARG A 391 25.49 8.44 20.27
CA ARG A 391 26.12 7.33 19.52
C ARG A 391 25.02 6.45 18.92
N GLY A 392 24.75 6.62 17.63
CA GLY A 392 23.78 5.80 16.88
C GLY A 392 22.54 6.53 16.39
N ASP A 393 22.34 7.81 16.69
CA ASP A 393 21.15 8.55 16.21
C ASP A 393 21.40 9.14 14.81
N ILE A 394 20.81 8.56 13.77
CA ILE A 394 20.73 9.18 12.44
C ILE A 394 19.58 10.20 12.45
N PHE A 395 19.89 11.40 11.95
CA PHE A 395 19.10 12.63 11.91
C PHE A 395 17.60 12.47 11.62
N ALA A 396 16.76 12.35 12.65
CA ALA A 396 15.34 12.64 12.52
C ALA A 396 15.15 14.18 12.58
N LEU A 397 15.11 14.85 11.43
CA LEU A 397 14.70 16.26 11.41
C LEU A 397 13.20 16.33 11.74
N LYS A 398 12.86 16.60 13.00
CA LYS A 398 11.53 17.14 13.29
C LYS A 398 11.49 18.54 12.71
N GLN A 399 10.81 18.71 11.58
CA GLN A 399 10.48 20.04 11.08
C GLN A 399 9.71 20.79 12.17
N GLY A 400 10.19 21.97 12.55
CA GLY A 400 9.40 22.88 13.37
C GLY A 400 8.14 23.29 12.60
N LYS A 401 7.10 23.71 13.32
CA LYS A 401 5.87 24.22 12.70
C LYS A 401 6.22 25.28 11.64
N PRO A 402 5.66 25.20 10.43
CA PRO A 402 5.98 26.13 9.36
C PRO A 402 5.61 27.56 9.76
N ARG A 403 6.43 28.52 9.31
CA ARG A 403 6.24 29.96 9.57
C ARG A 403 6.20 30.73 8.26
N ILE A 404 5.25 31.64 8.14
CA ILE A 404 5.18 32.53 6.97
C ILE A 404 6.12 33.71 7.19
N VAL A 405 7.05 33.90 6.27
CA VAL A 405 8.07 34.96 6.31
C VAL A 405 7.99 35.82 5.06
N ARG A 406 8.61 37.01 5.09
CA ARG A 406 8.78 37.82 3.88
C ARG A 406 9.75 37.12 2.93
N ALA A 407 9.41 37.06 1.64
CA ALA A 407 10.29 36.49 0.64
C ALA A 407 11.60 37.31 0.55
N LYS A 408 12.74 36.62 0.57
CA LYS A 408 14.05 37.25 0.40
C LYS A 408 14.31 37.51 -1.09
N LYS A 409 14.75 38.72 -1.45
CA LYS A 409 15.07 39.12 -2.84
C LYS A 409 16.17 38.28 -3.51
N LYS A 410 17.01 37.58 -2.73
CA LYS A 410 18.00 36.60 -3.18
C LYS A 410 18.10 35.47 -2.16
N PRO A 411 18.00 34.19 -2.54
CA PRO A 411 18.34 33.07 -1.66
C PRO A 411 19.82 33.21 -1.28
N ARG A 412 20.15 33.12 0.02
CA ARG A 412 21.57 32.95 0.41
C ARG A 412 21.94 31.50 0.08
N LEU A 413 22.78 31.30 -0.93
CA LEU A 413 23.49 30.03 -1.09
C LEU A 413 24.35 29.79 0.16
N PRO A 414 24.42 28.56 0.70
CA PRO A 414 25.34 28.24 1.78
C PRO A 414 26.77 28.64 1.39
N ARG A 415 27.48 29.37 2.27
CA ARG A 415 28.92 29.58 2.11
C ARG A 415 29.60 28.26 2.44
N GLY A 416 30.45 27.76 1.54
CA GLY A 416 31.19 26.51 1.71
C GLY A 416 31.82 26.40 3.11
N GLY A 417 31.37 25.41 3.86
CA GLY A 417 31.77 25.10 5.22
C GLY A 417 30.92 23.93 5.70
N ASN A 418 31.47 23.07 6.57
CA ASN A 418 30.87 21.81 7.04
C ASN A 418 29.60 21.98 7.91
N ASP A 419 28.97 23.15 7.89
CA ASP A 419 27.70 23.45 8.54
C ASP A 419 26.59 23.45 7.48
N ALA A 420 26.09 22.25 7.16
CA ALA A 420 24.94 22.06 6.28
C ALA A 420 23.67 22.59 6.96
N VAL A 421 23.38 23.88 6.80
CA VAL A 421 22.06 24.45 7.07
C VAL A 421 21.40 24.75 5.73
N LEU A 422 20.36 23.98 5.42
CA LEU A 422 19.53 24.15 4.24
C LEU A 422 18.86 25.53 4.22
N PRO A 423 18.61 26.16 3.06
CA PRO A 423 17.82 27.38 2.99
C PRO A 423 16.37 27.05 3.36
N GLY A 424 16.02 27.28 4.63
CA GLY A 424 14.72 26.90 5.21
C GLY A 424 13.51 27.66 4.68
N ASP A 425 13.67 28.66 3.81
CA ASP A 425 12.56 29.41 3.21
C ASP A 425 12.23 28.88 1.81
N PHE A 426 10.97 28.55 1.55
CA PHE A 426 10.47 27.99 0.30
C PHE A 426 9.35 28.86 -0.30
N THR A 427 9.26 28.92 -1.62
CA THR A 427 8.11 29.55 -2.30
C THR A 427 6.82 28.80 -1.96
N GLN A 428 5.65 29.41 -2.17
CA GLN A 428 4.37 28.72 -2.01
C GLN A 428 4.31 27.43 -2.83
N MET A 429 4.77 27.47 -4.09
CA MET A 429 4.73 26.32 -5.00
C MET A 429 5.65 25.19 -4.54
N GLU A 430 6.85 25.51 -4.03
CA GLU A 430 7.74 24.52 -3.42
C GLU A 430 7.09 23.91 -2.16
N ALA A 431 6.54 24.73 -1.27
CA ALA A 431 5.93 24.26 -0.03
C ALA A 431 4.69 23.38 -0.26
N ASN A 432 3.93 23.63 -1.33
CA ASN A 432 2.74 22.85 -1.73
C ASN A 432 3.06 21.72 -2.70
N PHE A 433 4.33 21.38 -2.95
CA PHE A 433 4.66 20.47 -4.04
C PHE A 433 4.06 19.06 -3.86
N SER A 434 3.98 18.54 -2.63
CA SER A 434 3.28 17.28 -2.30
C SER A 434 1.83 17.27 -2.78
N PHE A 435 1.13 18.39 -2.64
CA PHE A 435 -0.26 18.52 -3.02
C PHE A 435 -0.42 18.49 -4.55
N PHE A 436 0.42 19.23 -5.28
CA PHE A 436 0.41 19.18 -6.74
C PHE A 436 0.79 17.81 -7.27
N PHE A 437 1.82 17.20 -6.68
CA PHE A 437 2.30 15.87 -7.01
C PHE A 437 1.20 14.82 -6.82
N GLY A 438 0.64 14.71 -5.61
CA GLY A 438 -0.36 13.70 -5.28
C GLY A 438 -1.61 13.82 -6.14
N MET A 439 -2.12 15.05 -6.34
CA MET A 439 -3.30 15.27 -7.18
C MET A 439 -3.06 14.94 -8.66
N ALA A 440 -1.89 15.31 -9.21
CA ALA A 440 -1.57 15.06 -10.60
C ALA A 440 -1.33 13.56 -10.87
N VAL A 441 -0.56 12.89 -9.99
CA VAL A 441 -0.30 11.44 -10.10
C VAL A 441 -1.60 10.64 -9.95
N MET A 442 -2.46 10.97 -8.98
CA MET A 442 -3.79 10.36 -8.86
C MET A 442 -4.59 10.46 -10.16
N LEU A 443 -4.62 11.64 -10.79
CA LEU A 443 -5.38 11.81 -12.02
C LEU A 443 -4.81 10.97 -13.17
N TYR A 444 -3.49 10.82 -13.24
CA TYR A 444 -2.85 9.94 -14.21
C TYR A 444 -3.16 8.47 -13.92
N GLU A 445 -2.94 7.99 -12.70
CA GLU A 445 -3.21 6.60 -12.31
C GLU A 445 -4.69 6.23 -12.44
N ALA A 446 -5.60 7.20 -12.25
CA ALA A 446 -7.03 7.03 -12.49
C ALA A 446 -7.40 6.73 -13.95
N THR A 447 -6.48 6.95 -14.90
CA THR A 447 -6.66 6.54 -16.31
C THR A 447 -6.27 5.09 -16.57
N LEU A 448 -5.51 4.45 -15.67
CA LEU A 448 -4.96 3.11 -15.86
C LEU A 448 -6.01 2.04 -15.54
N VAL A 449 -7.11 2.03 -16.31
CA VAL A 449 -8.24 1.12 -16.15
C VAL A 449 -8.16 -0.03 -17.16
N SER A 450 -8.07 -1.25 -16.62
CA SER A 450 -7.99 -2.50 -17.38
C SER A 450 -9.34 -3.21 -17.38
N ASP A 451 -10.17 -2.85 -18.34
CA ASP A 451 -11.58 -3.21 -18.47
C ASP A 451 -11.93 -3.97 -19.77
N GLN A 452 -10.93 -4.56 -20.45
CA GLN A 452 -11.11 -5.24 -21.75
C GLN A 452 -10.44 -6.62 -21.78
N SER A 453 -10.46 -7.32 -20.66
CA SER A 453 -10.01 -8.71 -20.60
C SER A 453 -10.99 -9.64 -21.35
N PRO A 454 -10.56 -10.84 -21.77
CA PRO A 454 -11.46 -11.88 -22.28
C PRO A 454 -12.71 -12.11 -21.42
N PHE A 455 -12.59 -12.06 -20.10
CA PHE A 455 -13.74 -12.12 -19.19
C PHE A 455 -14.72 -10.96 -19.38
N ASP A 456 -14.23 -9.72 -19.51
CA ASP A 456 -15.10 -8.55 -19.74
C ASP A 456 -15.86 -8.69 -21.08
N VAL A 457 -15.18 -9.16 -22.12
CA VAL A 457 -15.78 -9.41 -23.45
C VAL A 457 -16.86 -10.49 -23.37
N TRP A 458 -16.62 -11.57 -22.62
CA TRP A 458 -17.63 -12.62 -22.40
C TRP A 458 -18.83 -12.09 -21.60
N MET A 459 -18.58 -11.33 -20.53
CA MET A 459 -19.62 -10.73 -19.69
C MET A 459 -20.53 -9.77 -20.47
N GLU A 460 -19.97 -9.02 -21.43
CA GLU A 460 -20.71 -8.10 -22.31
C GLU A 460 -21.48 -8.81 -23.44
N GLY A 461 -21.19 -10.10 -23.68
CA GLY A 461 -21.82 -10.92 -24.72
C GLY A 461 -23.06 -11.70 -24.26
N ASP A 462 -23.40 -12.74 -25.03
CA ASP A 462 -24.54 -13.65 -24.77
C ASP A 462 -24.14 -14.96 -24.05
N GLY A 463 -22.88 -15.09 -23.65
CA GLY A 463 -22.32 -16.29 -23.04
C GLY A 463 -21.58 -17.23 -24.01
N THR A 464 -21.58 -16.93 -25.31
CA THR A 464 -20.78 -17.68 -26.30
C THR A 464 -19.28 -17.57 -26.00
N PRO A 465 -18.48 -18.66 -26.14
CA PRO A 465 -17.03 -18.61 -25.98
C PRO A 465 -16.35 -17.56 -26.86
N VAL A 466 -15.37 -16.86 -26.31
CA VAL A 466 -14.55 -15.85 -26.99
C VAL A 466 -13.07 -16.21 -26.88
N PRO A 467 -12.17 -15.64 -27.70
CA PRO A 467 -10.74 -15.90 -27.58
C PRO A 467 -10.24 -15.57 -26.16
N GLY A 468 -9.68 -16.57 -25.49
CA GLY A 468 -9.20 -16.45 -24.10
C GLY A 468 -10.27 -16.67 -23.01
N PHE A 469 -11.51 -17.00 -23.37
CA PHE A 469 -12.56 -17.39 -22.42
C PHE A 469 -13.51 -18.43 -23.03
N GLY A 470 -13.29 -19.70 -22.71
CA GLY A 470 -14.09 -20.84 -23.19
C GLY A 470 -14.47 -21.79 -22.05
N ALA A 471 -14.55 -23.09 -22.37
CA ALA A 471 -15.06 -24.09 -21.43
C ALA A 471 -14.17 -24.28 -20.19
N GLN A 472 -12.84 -24.16 -20.35
CA GLN A 472 -11.90 -24.31 -19.24
C GLN A 472 -11.95 -23.10 -18.30
N GLU A 473 -11.99 -21.88 -18.85
CA GLU A 473 -12.13 -20.65 -18.07
C GLU A 473 -13.48 -20.57 -17.37
N LEU A 474 -14.56 -21.01 -18.03
CA LEU A 474 -15.89 -21.10 -17.41
C LEU A 474 -15.94 -22.13 -16.28
N LEU A 475 -15.25 -23.28 -16.43
CA LEU A 475 -15.06 -24.22 -15.32
C LEU A 475 -14.29 -23.57 -14.18
N GLY A 476 -13.22 -22.82 -14.49
CA GLY A 476 -12.43 -22.09 -13.51
C GLY A 476 -13.24 -21.04 -12.75
N LEU A 477 -14.10 -20.30 -13.45
CA LEU A 477 -15.04 -19.35 -12.85
C LEU A 477 -16.02 -20.05 -11.90
N ASN A 478 -16.52 -21.24 -12.25
CA ASN A 478 -17.38 -22.01 -11.35
C ASN A 478 -16.64 -22.49 -10.10
N VAL A 479 -15.38 -22.95 -10.25
CA VAL A 479 -14.52 -23.27 -9.10
C VAL A 479 -14.28 -22.02 -8.25
N PHE A 480 -14.04 -20.87 -8.88
CA PHE A 480 -13.78 -19.60 -8.21
C PHE A 480 -14.93 -19.13 -7.30
N VAL A 481 -16.19 -19.29 -7.76
CA VAL A 481 -17.36 -18.81 -7.00
C VAL A 481 -17.89 -19.81 -5.98
N ASP A 482 -17.66 -21.11 -6.17
CA ASP A 482 -18.20 -22.17 -5.31
C ASP A 482 -17.10 -22.83 -4.47
N LYS A 483 -16.56 -23.97 -4.90
CA LYS A 483 -15.60 -24.79 -4.15
C LYS A 483 -14.38 -23.99 -3.66
N GLY A 484 -13.88 -23.06 -4.48
CA GLY A 484 -12.70 -22.26 -4.15
C GLY A 484 -12.98 -21.05 -3.26
N LYS A 485 -14.25 -20.67 -3.08
CA LYS A 485 -14.69 -19.53 -2.25
C LYS A 485 -14.01 -18.19 -2.56
N CYS A 486 -13.29 -18.09 -3.68
CA CYS A 486 -12.43 -16.96 -4.00
C CYS A 486 -13.24 -15.65 -4.10
N ILE A 487 -14.49 -15.76 -4.58
CA ILE A 487 -15.43 -14.65 -4.67
C ILE A 487 -15.72 -13.97 -3.32
N ASN A 488 -15.56 -14.66 -2.19
CA ASN A 488 -15.86 -14.08 -0.87
C ASN A 488 -14.93 -12.90 -0.53
N CYS A 489 -13.72 -12.87 -1.10
CA CYS A 489 -12.76 -11.77 -0.95
C CYS A 489 -12.50 -11.02 -2.27
N HIS A 490 -12.64 -11.72 -3.40
CA HIS A 490 -12.41 -11.21 -4.76
C HIS A 490 -13.74 -11.05 -5.53
N SER A 491 -14.67 -10.29 -4.96
CA SER A 491 -15.98 -10.04 -5.59
C SER A 491 -15.98 -8.80 -6.50
N GLY A 492 -17.12 -8.60 -7.16
CA GLY A 492 -17.39 -7.39 -7.93
C GLY A 492 -16.62 -7.32 -9.26
N PRO A 493 -16.87 -6.24 -10.03
CA PRO A 493 -16.18 -6.02 -11.29
C PRO A 493 -14.67 -5.83 -11.14
N GLU A 494 -14.22 -5.34 -9.98
CA GLU A 494 -12.80 -5.12 -9.68
C GLU A 494 -12.06 -6.39 -9.19
N PHE A 495 -12.77 -7.50 -8.93
CA PHE A 495 -12.23 -8.73 -8.33
C PHE A 495 -11.47 -8.50 -7.01
N THR A 496 -12.05 -7.67 -6.14
CA THR A 496 -11.55 -7.35 -4.80
C THR A 496 -12.62 -6.64 -3.98
N ASN A 497 -12.72 -7.00 -2.69
CA ASN A 497 -13.59 -6.33 -1.74
C ASN A 497 -13.01 -5.02 -1.18
N ALA A 498 -11.75 -4.69 -1.45
CA ALA A 498 -11.08 -3.50 -0.91
C ALA A 498 -11.46 -2.19 -1.62
N THR A 499 -12.63 -2.13 -2.25
CA THR A 499 -13.02 -1.06 -3.17
C THR A 499 -13.83 0.04 -2.51
N VAL A 500 -13.81 1.22 -3.15
CA VAL A 500 -14.71 2.33 -2.84
C VAL A 500 -16.17 1.89 -2.98
N ARG A 501 -16.49 1.09 -4.01
CA ARG A 501 -17.84 0.54 -4.24
C ARG A 501 -18.31 -0.26 -3.04
N ASN A 502 -17.47 -1.18 -2.56
CA ASN A 502 -17.84 -2.01 -1.42
C ASN A 502 -18.01 -1.15 -0.14
N ALA A 503 -17.07 -0.23 0.11
CA ALA A 503 -17.13 0.68 1.25
C ALA A 503 -18.34 1.65 1.24
N GLN A 504 -18.84 2.05 0.07
CA GLN A 504 -19.95 3.00 -0.08
C GLN A 504 -21.32 2.32 -0.27
N GLY A 505 -21.36 1.06 -0.73
CA GLY A 505 -22.58 0.31 -1.07
C GLY A 505 -23.40 -0.19 0.12
N GLY A 506 -23.10 0.24 1.35
CA GLY A 506 -23.80 -0.19 2.56
C GLY A 506 -23.28 -1.49 3.20
N GLN A 507 -22.20 -2.07 2.67
CA GLN A 507 -21.39 -3.02 3.44
C GLN A 507 -20.45 -2.21 4.35
N ASN A 508 -20.46 -2.54 5.63
CA ASN A 508 -19.67 -1.77 6.60
C ASN A 508 -18.19 -2.04 6.35
N VAL A 509 -17.38 -0.98 6.25
CA VAL A 509 -15.92 -1.02 6.28
C VAL A 509 -15.38 -1.80 7.50
N ILE A 510 -16.23 -1.97 8.52
CA ILE A 510 -16.02 -2.79 9.70
C ILE A 510 -17.16 -3.80 9.81
N GLU A 511 -16.86 -5.09 9.83
CA GLU A 511 -17.88 -6.14 9.95
C GLU A 511 -17.54 -7.16 11.03
N PRO A 512 -18.56 -7.77 11.68
CA PRO A 512 -18.35 -8.93 12.54
C PRO A 512 -18.25 -10.20 11.70
N MET A 513 -17.24 -11.03 11.96
CA MET A 513 -17.09 -12.36 11.36
C MET A 513 -16.47 -13.34 12.34
N PRO A 514 -16.78 -14.66 12.24
CA PRO A 514 -15.97 -15.66 12.92
C PRO A 514 -14.56 -15.67 12.31
N MET A 515 -13.54 -15.90 13.13
CA MET A 515 -12.16 -16.12 12.65
C MET A 515 -11.88 -17.62 12.52
N GLY A 516 -10.67 -18.00 12.11
CA GLY A 516 -10.24 -19.39 11.98
C GLY A 516 -10.33 -20.21 13.28
N ASP A 517 -10.31 -19.56 14.44
CA ASP A 517 -10.55 -20.17 15.76
C ASP A 517 -12.04 -20.36 16.11
N GLY A 518 -12.96 -19.91 15.24
CA GLY A 518 -14.41 -19.94 15.43
C GLY A 518 -14.97 -18.82 16.31
N ASN A 519 -14.12 -17.98 16.91
CA ASN A 519 -14.57 -16.88 17.76
C ASN A 519 -14.98 -15.66 16.91
N PRO A 520 -16.07 -14.95 17.27
CA PRO A 520 -16.46 -13.73 16.57
C PRO A 520 -15.49 -12.57 16.87
N ALA A 521 -15.14 -11.81 15.83
CA ALA A 521 -14.33 -10.62 15.92
C ALA A 521 -14.85 -9.50 15.00
N LEU A 522 -14.53 -8.25 15.33
CA LEU A 522 -14.63 -7.11 14.41
C LEU A 522 -13.42 -7.11 13.51
N TYR A 523 -13.67 -6.75 12.25
CA TYR A 523 -12.66 -6.87 11.23
C TYR A 523 -12.85 -5.82 10.12
N ASP A 524 -11.79 -5.55 9.36
CA ASP A 524 -11.79 -4.56 8.28
C ASP A 524 -12.07 -5.26 6.94
N ASN A 525 -13.27 -5.08 6.37
CA ASN A 525 -13.64 -5.69 5.10
C ASN A 525 -12.67 -5.25 3.97
N GLY A 526 -12.22 -6.21 3.15
CA GLY A 526 -11.25 -5.99 2.07
C GLY A 526 -9.78 -6.12 2.47
N PHE A 527 -9.48 -6.47 3.72
CA PHE A 527 -8.15 -6.85 4.19
C PHE A 527 -8.26 -8.25 4.75
N TYR A 528 -7.39 -9.22 4.44
CA TYR A 528 -7.52 -10.59 4.99
C TYR A 528 -6.18 -11.12 5.49
N ASN A 529 -6.16 -11.80 6.64
CA ASN A 529 -5.04 -12.66 7.02
C ASN A 529 -5.29 -14.04 6.42
N ILE A 530 -4.44 -14.41 5.47
CA ILE A 530 -4.51 -15.69 4.74
C ILE A 530 -3.31 -16.60 5.07
N ALA A 531 -2.56 -16.25 6.12
CA ALA A 531 -1.37 -17.00 6.56
C ALA A 531 -0.26 -17.18 5.51
N VAL A 532 0.07 -16.12 4.79
CA VAL A 532 1.28 -16.05 3.94
C VAL A 532 2.56 -16.04 4.80
N THR A 533 2.53 -15.32 5.92
CA THR A 533 3.58 -15.27 6.96
C THR A 533 2.94 -15.43 8.35
N PRO A 534 3.72 -15.75 9.39
CA PRO A 534 3.25 -15.60 10.77
C PRO A 534 2.81 -14.17 11.04
N THR A 535 1.69 -13.99 11.75
CA THR A 535 1.20 -12.66 12.16
C THR A 535 2.25 -11.85 12.93
N THR A 536 3.12 -12.51 13.69
CA THR A 536 4.19 -11.86 14.46
C THR A 536 5.31 -11.28 13.60
N ASP A 537 5.47 -11.74 12.36
CA ASP A 537 6.50 -11.25 11.45
C ASP A 537 6.07 -9.96 10.75
N ASP A 538 4.79 -9.85 10.40
CA ASP A 538 4.20 -8.64 9.86
C ASP A 538 2.76 -8.44 10.32
N LEU A 539 2.53 -7.45 11.18
CA LEU A 539 1.19 -7.09 11.64
C LEU A 539 0.29 -6.53 10.53
N GLY A 540 0.87 -6.05 9.42
CA GLY A 540 0.10 -5.49 8.31
C GLY A 540 -0.86 -4.40 8.79
N ARG A 541 -2.15 -4.62 8.55
CA ARG A 541 -3.26 -3.76 8.97
C ARG A 541 -3.35 -3.51 10.47
N GLY A 542 -2.83 -4.44 11.27
CA GLY A 542 -2.71 -4.34 12.71
C GLY A 542 -1.72 -3.27 13.20
N GLY A 543 -0.87 -2.75 12.32
CA GLY A 543 0.13 -1.75 12.67
C GLY A 543 -0.43 -0.39 13.12
N LYS A 544 0.50 0.53 13.41
CA LYS A 544 0.22 1.92 13.78
C LYS A 544 0.82 2.89 12.77
N ASP A 545 0.24 4.08 12.69
CA ASP A 545 0.82 5.21 11.97
C ASP A 545 2.01 5.83 12.77
N PRO A 546 2.78 6.74 12.15
CA PRO A 546 3.87 7.47 12.83
C PRO A 546 3.44 8.30 14.06
N PHE A 547 2.15 8.57 14.24
CA PHE A 547 1.62 9.32 15.38
C PHE A 547 1.18 8.39 16.52
N GLY A 548 1.25 7.07 16.33
CA GLY A 548 0.84 6.05 17.27
C GLY A 548 -0.63 5.65 17.18
N ASN A 549 -1.38 6.17 16.21
CA ASN A 549 -2.78 5.77 15.98
C ASN A 549 -2.83 4.44 15.22
N PRO A 550 -3.87 3.60 15.44
CA PRO A 550 -4.06 2.37 14.67
C PRO A 550 -4.31 2.64 13.18
N LEU A 551 -3.79 1.78 12.32
CA LEU A 551 -4.12 1.78 10.90
C LEU A 551 -5.52 1.24 10.63
N ALA A 552 -5.91 0.17 11.32
CA ALA A 552 -7.22 -0.48 11.17
C ALA A 552 -8.41 0.42 11.54
N PHE A 553 -9.47 0.36 10.74
CA PHE A 553 -10.72 1.11 10.96
C PHE A 553 -11.48 0.55 12.15
N SER A 554 -11.58 -0.77 12.26
CA SER A 554 -12.18 -1.49 13.41
C SER A 554 -11.50 -1.11 14.73
N ARG A 555 -10.16 -1.03 14.73
CA ARG A 555 -9.41 -0.50 15.87
C ARG A 555 -9.80 0.95 16.11
N GLN A 556 -9.65 1.86 15.14
CA GLN A 556 -9.99 3.29 15.31
C GLN A 556 -11.41 3.50 15.85
N PHE A 557 -12.39 2.73 15.38
CA PHE A 557 -13.76 2.75 15.88
C PHE A 557 -13.85 2.33 17.36
N ALA A 558 -13.19 1.24 17.74
CA ALA A 558 -13.08 0.81 19.13
C ALA A 558 -12.40 1.91 19.99
N PHE A 559 -11.28 2.47 19.54
CA PHE A 559 -10.57 3.55 20.23
C PHE A 559 -11.47 4.79 20.46
N GLN A 560 -12.20 5.23 19.43
CA GLN A 560 -13.04 6.43 19.49
C GLN A 560 -14.28 6.26 20.37
N ASN A 561 -14.90 5.07 20.39
CA ASN A 561 -16.14 4.83 21.12
C ASN A 561 -15.93 4.36 22.57
N LEU A 562 -14.76 3.80 22.88
CA LEU A 562 -14.48 3.20 24.19
C LEU A 562 -13.53 4.04 25.05
N GLY A 563 -12.88 5.07 24.47
CA GLY A 563 -11.95 5.94 25.20
C GLY A 563 -10.65 5.28 25.68
N ILE A 564 -10.38 4.04 25.25
CA ILE A 564 -9.19 3.26 25.65
C ILE A 564 -8.02 3.68 24.76
N MET A 565 -7.08 4.47 25.28
CA MET A 565 -5.96 5.04 24.49
C MET A 565 -4.76 4.12 24.28
N SER A 566 -4.73 2.94 24.92
CA SER A 566 -3.65 1.97 24.74
C SER A 566 -4.11 0.57 25.10
N PHE A 567 -4.11 -0.35 24.13
CA PHE A 567 -3.86 -1.75 24.46
C PHE A 567 -2.34 -1.95 24.47
N ALA A 568 -1.85 -2.74 25.44
CA ALA A 568 -0.57 -3.40 25.29
C ALA A 568 -0.75 -4.45 24.18
N PHE A 569 -0.04 -4.26 23.07
CA PHE A 569 0.01 -5.19 21.94
C PHE A 569 1.40 -5.84 21.93
N PRO A 570 1.54 -7.13 21.62
CA PRO A 570 0.63 -8.00 20.86
C PRO A 570 -0.49 -8.64 21.69
N ILE A 571 -1.59 -9.03 21.01
CA ILE A 571 -2.43 -10.14 21.48
C ILE A 571 -1.74 -11.42 21.02
N ILE A 572 -0.72 -11.87 21.75
CA ILE A 572 -0.29 -13.27 21.68
C ILE A 572 -1.41 -14.08 22.35
N GLY A 573 -1.71 -15.26 21.78
CA GLY A 573 -2.84 -16.12 22.15
C GLY A 573 -3.16 -16.17 23.65
N ALA A 574 -4.46 -16.11 23.95
CA ALA A 574 -5.03 -15.95 25.29
C ALA A 574 -4.47 -14.71 26.02
N LEU A 575 -5.13 -13.56 25.83
CA LEU A 575 -4.80 -12.34 26.55
C LEU A 575 -4.92 -12.58 28.07
N GLN A 576 -3.78 -12.84 28.71
CA GLN A 576 -3.50 -12.30 30.03
C GLN A 576 -3.61 -10.77 29.91
N VAL A 577 -4.65 -10.27 30.57
CA VAL A 577 -4.96 -8.86 30.78
C VAL A 577 -3.70 -8.07 31.18
N PRO A 578 -3.50 -6.81 30.74
CA PRO A 578 -2.30 -6.01 31.00
C PRO A 578 -1.78 -6.14 32.43
N GLY A 579 -0.47 -6.38 32.56
CA GLY A 579 0.22 -6.81 33.78
C GLY A 579 0.28 -5.83 34.94
N ASN A 580 -0.70 -4.93 35.10
CA ASN A 580 -0.83 -4.12 36.31
C ASN A 580 -2.27 -3.79 36.72
N LEU A 581 -3.28 -4.56 36.29
CA LEU A 581 -4.61 -4.37 36.89
C LEU A 581 -4.60 -4.75 38.37
N THR A 582 -5.24 -3.93 39.20
CA THR A 582 -5.41 -4.22 40.63
C THR A 582 -6.80 -4.80 40.87
N LEU A 583 -6.88 -5.99 41.45
CA LEU A 583 -8.15 -6.55 41.92
C LEU A 583 -8.56 -5.86 43.22
N VAL A 584 -9.54 -4.96 43.13
CA VAL A 584 -10.06 -4.21 44.26
C VAL A 584 -11.23 -4.97 44.86
N GLY A 585 -11.14 -5.28 46.15
CA GLY A 585 -12.17 -6.04 46.88
C GLY A 585 -11.87 -7.53 47.06
N GLY A 586 -10.76 -8.04 46.53
CA GLY A 586 -10.38 -9.46 46.63
C GLY A 586 -11.15 -10.36 45.64
N PRO A 587 -11.10 -11.69 45.81
CA PRO A 587 -11.84 -12.62 44.97
C PRO A 587 -13.34 -12.30 44.97
N GLY A 588 -13.94 -12.13 43.79
CA GLY A 588 -15.30 -11.58 43.66
C GLY A 588 -15.36 -10.08 43.40
N GLY A 589 -14.19 -9.43 43.31
CA GLY A 589 -14.02 -7.98 43.22
C GLY A 589 -13.96 -7.42 41.80
N GLN A 590 -13.57 -6.15 41.70
CA GLN A 590 -13.47 -5.43 40.43
C GLN A 590 -12.00 -5.29 40.01
N PHE A 591 -11.70 -5.55 38.74
CA PHE A 591 -10.42 -5.20 38.17
C PHE A 591 -10.42 -3.72 37.81
N VAL A 592 -9.47 -3.00 38.38
CA VAL A 592 -9.32 -1.55 38.20
C VAL A 592 -7.94 -1.27 37.63
N ASP A 593 -7.88 -0.40 36.63
CA ASP A 593 -6.63 0.19 36.17
C ASP A 593 -6.07 1.10 37.28
N PRO A 594 -4.88 0.82 37.83
CA PRO A 594 -4.31 1.58 38.94
C PRO A 594 -3.94 3.02 38.57
N ASP A 595 -3.70 3.31 37.28
CA ASP A 595 -3.30 4.64 36.82
C ASP A 595 -4.51 5.55 36.58
N THR A 596 -5.66 4.98 36.23
CA THR A 596 -6.87 5.74 35.85
C THR A 596 -8.05 5.58 36.81
N GLY A 597 -8.06 4.54 37.65
CA GLY A 597 -9.17 4.22 38.56
C GLY A 597 -10.42 3.65 37.86
N ILE A 598 -10.32 3.32 36.58
CA ILE A 598 -11.45 2.82 35.77
C ILE A 598 -11.63 1.32 35.99
N VAL A 599 -12.87 0.89 36.20
CA VAL A 599 -13.26 -0.53 36.28
C VAL A 599 -13.25 -1.12 34.87
N VAL A 600 -12.45 -2.17 34.67
CA VAL A 600 -12.26 -2.85 33.39
C VAL A 600 -12.92 -4.23 33.31
N GLY A 601 -13.42 -4.75 34.44
CA GLY A 601 -14.23 -5.96 34.51
C GLY A 601 -14.36 -6.48 35.94
N GLN A 602 -15.13 -7.55 36.14
CA GLN A 602 -15.33 -8.21 37.44
C GLN A 602 -14.76 -9.63 37.45
N ASP A 603 -14.42 -10.10 38.65
CA ASP A 603 -14.08 -11.48 38.99
C ASP A 603 -15.34 -12.20 39.52
N LEU A 604 -16.36 -12.38 38.68
CA LEU A 604 -17.67 -12.93 39.05
C LEU A 604 -17.58 -14.37 39.61
N ASN A 605 -16.58 -15.15 39.20
CA ASN A 605 -16.35 -16.50 39.71
C ASN A 605 -15.34 -16.57 40.87
N ALA A 606 -14.85 -15.43 41.35
CA ALA A 606 -13.95 -15.31 42.50
C ALA A 606 -12.66 -16.14 42.38
N ASN A 607 -12.12 -16.27 41.16
CA ASN A 607 -10.89 -17.02 40.90
C ASN A 607 -9.64 -16.12 40.81
N GLY A 608 -9.80 -14.80 40.95
CA GLY A 608 -8.72 -13.83 40.85
C GLY A 608 -8.29 -13.51 39.42
N LEU A 609 -9.09 -13.90 38.42
CA LEU A 609 -8.89 -13.63 37.00
C LEU A 609 -10.09 -12.86 36.43
N LEU A 610 -9.84 -12.09 35.37
CA LEU A 610 -10.90 -11.36 34.67
C LEU A 610 -11.81 -12.36 33.94
N ASP A 611 -13.12 -12.26 34.15
CA ASP A 611 -14.05 -13.19 33.54
C ASP A 611 -14.21 -12.94 32.04
N PRO A 612 -14.12 -13.98 31.18
CA PRO A 612 -14.25 -13.86 29.72
C PRO A 612 -15.57 -13.25 29.23
N GLY A 613 -16.58 -13.15 30.11
CA GLY A 613 -17.92 -12.66 29.80
C GLY A 613 -18.19 -11.19 30.10
N GLU A 614 -17.28 -10.47 30.77
CA GLU A 614 -17.51 -9.09 31.25
C GLU A 614 -16.88 -8.00 30.37
N LEU A 615 -16.00 -8.35 29.42
CA LEU A 615 -15.63 -7.46 28.32
C LEU A 615 -16.55 -7.73 27.13
N THR A 616 -17.68 -7.04 27.03
CA THR A 616 -18.39 -6.90 25.75
C THR A 616 -17.66 -5.95 24.81
N LEU A 617 -16.36 -6.21 24.61
CA LEU A 617 -15.56 -5.69 23.52
C LEU A 617 -15.37 -6.85 22.55
N THR A 618 -16.14 -6.86 21.47
CA THR A 618 -15.86 -7.77 20.35
C THR A 618 -14.40 -7.56 19.96
N ARG A 619 -13.57 -8.62 20.10
CA ARG A 619 -12.14 -8.59 19.76
C ARG A 619 -11.95 -8.05 18.34
N VAL A 620 -10.87 -7.32 18.09
CA VAL A 620 -10.52 -6.87 16.73
C VAL A 620 -9.43 -7.79 16.18
N ALA A 621 -9.69 -8.44 15.05
CA ALA A 621 -8.85 -9.53 14.54
C ALA A 621 -8.08 -9.17 13.26
N VAL A 622 -7.46 -7.99 13.22
CA VAL A 622 -6.82 -7.39 12.02
C VAL A 622 -5.29 -7.58 11.95
N ASP A 623 -4.69 -8.36 12.84
CA ASP A 623 -3.24 -8.57 12.81
C ASP A 623 -2.86 -9.56 11.70
N GLY A 624 -1.82 -9.23 10.91
CA GLY A 624 -1.41 -10.03 9.75
C GLY A 624 -2.35 -9.92 8.56
N ALA A 625 -3.31 -9.00 8.61
CA ALA A 625 -4.24 -8.75 7.52
C ALA A 625 -3.65 -7.78 6.49
N PHE A 626 -3.89 -8.08 5.21
CA PHE A 626 -3.45 -7.27 4.08
C PHE A 626 -4.56 -7.03 3.08
N LYS A 627 -4.49 -5.88 2.41
CA LYS A 627 -5.45 -5.50 1.36
C LYS A 627 -5.58 -6.59 0.32
N THR A 628 -6.80 -7.00 0.01
CA THR A 628 -7.07 -7.91 -1.10
C THR A 628 -6.69 -7.24 -2.43
N PRO A 629 -5.72 -7.77 -3.18
CA PRO A 629 -5.37 -7.21 -4.49
C PRO A 629 -6.48 -7.50 -5.51
N THR A 630 -6.54 -6.69 -6.57
CA THR A 630 -7.34 -7.04 -7.76
C THR A 630 -6.69 -8.22 -8.48
N LEU A 631 -7.51 -9.11 -9.05
CA LEU A 631 -7.02 -10.22 -9.88
C LEU A 631 -6.91 -9.85 -11.37
N ARG A 632 -7.26 -8.63 -11.74
CA ARG A 632 -7.10 -8.16 -13.12
C ARG A 632 -5.62 -8.04 -13.47
N ASN A 633 -5.23 -8.63 -14.60
CA ASN A 633 -3.83 -8.77 -15.05
C ASN A 633 -2.92 -9.56 -14.11
N VAL A 634 -3.46 -10.42 -13.24
CA VAL A 634 -2.65 -11.20 -12.29
C VAL A 634 -1.62 -12.11 -12.98
N ASP A 635 -1.82 -12.46 -14.25
CA ASP A 635 -0.82 -13.17 -15.06
C ASP A 635 0.53 -12.40 -15.20
N LEU A 636 0.48 -11.06 -15.14
CA LEU A 636 1.62 -10.19 -15.46
C LEU A 636 2.27 -9.52 -14.24
N THR A 637 1.78 -9.80 -13.03
CA THR A 637 2.17 -9.06 -11.80
C THR A 637 2.88 -9.92 -10.75
N GLY A 638 3.42 -11.07 -11.16
CA GLY A 638 4.30 -11.87 -10.31
C GLY A 638 5.64 -11.16 -10.01
N PRO A 639 6.35 -11.54 -8.92
CA PRO A 639 5.99 -12.60 -7.98
C PRO A 639 4.80 -12.23 -7.10
N TYR A 640 4.14 -13.23 -6.52
CA TYR A 640 2.83 -13.07 -5.89
C TYR A 640 2.90 -12.93 -4.36
N MET A 641 1.78 -12.48 -3.78
CA MET A 641 1.60 -12.13 -2.37
C MET A 641 2.32 -10.84 -1.96
N HIS A 642 1.98 -10.33 -0.76
CA HIS A 642 2.58 -9.11 -0.21
C HIS A 642 4.08 -9.25 0.08
N ASN A 643 4.61 -10.47 0.13
CA ASN A 643 6.03 -10.77 0.34
C ASN A 643 6.74 -11.31 -0.91
N GLY A 644 6.04 -11.46 -2.04
CA GLY A 644 6.65 -11.94 -3.29
C GLY A 644 7.15 -13.39 -3.22
N SER A 645 6.54 -14.25 -2.39
CA SER A 645 7.06 -15.59 -2.07
C SER A 645 6.71 -16.70 -3.05
N LEU A 646 5.88 -16.42 -4.06
CA LEU A 646 5.41 -17.41 -5.05
C LEU A 646 5.66 -16.90 -6.47
N ALA A 647 6.06 -17.78 -7.39
CA ALA A 647 6.44 -17.41 -8.75
C ALA A 647 5.34 -17.61 -9.81
N THR A 648 4.42 -18.58 -9.61
CA THR A 648 3.38 -18.92 -10.59
C THR A 648 1.97 -18.89 -9.97
N LEU A 649 0.94 -18.71 -10.81
CA LEU A 649 -0.46 -18.78 -10.38
C LEU A 649 -0.82 -20.18 -9.86
N LYS A 650 -0.20 -21.23 -10.41
CA LYS A 650 -0.34 -22.60 -9.89
C LYS A 650 0.10 -22.71 -8.43
N GLN A 651 1.23 -22.08 -8.07
CA GLN A 651 1.69 -22.03 -6.68
C GLN A 651 0.73 -21.24 -5.78
N VAL A 652 0.11 -20.17 -6.30
CA VAL A 652 -0.94 -19.43 -5.58
C VAL A 652 -2.17 -20.32 -5.32
N VAL A 653 -2.67 -21.02 -6.35
CA VAL A 653 -3.81 -21.93 -6.19
C VAL A 653 -3.50 -23.03 -5.17
N ARG A 654 -2.33 -23.65 -5.25
CA ARG A 654 -1.88 -24.67 -4.28
C ARG A 654 -1.70 -24.12 -2.87
N PHE A 655 -1.38 -22.84 -2.73
CA PHE A 655 -1.33 -22.17 -1.43
C PHE A 655 -2.72 -22.09 -0.78
N TYR A 656 -3.73 -21.71 -1.55
CA TYR A 656 -5.11 -21.70 -1.05
C TYR A 656 -5.64 -23.13 -0.84
N ASP A 657 -5.34 -24.08 -1.72
CA ASP A 657 -5.83 -25.46 -1.61
C ASP A 657 -5.44 -26.15 -0.30
N ARG A 658 -4.25 -25.82 0.23
CA ARG A 658 -3.75 -26.33 1.53
C ARG A 658 -4.16 -25.52 2.75
N GLY A 659 -4.86 -24.39 2.58
CA GLY A 659 -5.27 -23.51 3.67
C GLY A 659 -4.19 -22.53 4.18
N GLY A 660 -3.24 -22.15 3.33
CA GLY A 660 -2.14 -21.24 3.68
C GLY A 660 -0.93 -21.93 4.30
N ASN A 661 0.13 -21.15 4.59
CA ASN A 661 1.41 -21.70 5.08
C ASN A 661 1.52 -21.69 6.62
N PHE A 662 0.85 -20.73 7.28
CA PHE A 662 0.98 -20.47 8.72
C PHE A 662 -0.37 -20.44 9.47
N CYS A 663 -1.39 -21.08 8.90
CA CYS A 663 -2.76 -21.18 9.39
C CYS A 663 -2.87 -21.41 10.91
N GLN A 664 -2.14 -22.38 11.47
CA GLN A 664 -2.17 -22.75 12.89
C GLN A 664 -1.68 -21.61 13.81
N PHE A 665 -0.74 -20.80 13.34
CA PHE A 665 -0.20 -19.65 14.09
C PHE A 665 -1.12 -18.44 14.01
N ASN A 666 -1.87 -18.34 12.91
CA ASN A 666 -2.68 -17.19 12.62
C ASN A 666 -4.15 -17.39 13.00
N LEU A 667 -4.57 -18.57 13.51
CA LEU A 667 -5.97 -18.91 13.84
C LEU A 667 -6.79 -17.78 14.47
N PRO A 668 -6.27 -16.99 15.43
CA PRO A 668 -7.04 -15.88 15.99
C PRO A 668 -7.38 -14.80 14.95
N ASP A 669 -6.53 -14.51 13.98
CA ASP A 669 -6.74 -13.45 12.97
C ASP A 669 -7.01 -14.00 11.56
N LEU A 670 -6.91 -15.32 11.37
CA LEU A 670 -7.07 -16.02 10.09
C LEU A 670 -8.52 -15.92 9.60
N ASP A 671 -8.70 -15.60 8.32
CA ASP A 671 -10.01 -15.64 7.69
C ASP A 671 -10.58 -17.09 7.71
N PRO A 672 -11.85 -17.29 8.10
CA PRO A 672 -12.45 -18.61 8.31
C PRO A 672 -12.63 -19.41 7.01
N ASP A 673 -12.58 -18.78 5.83
CA ASP A 673 -12.64 -19.48 4.55
C ASP A 673 -11.29 -20.04 4.11
N ILE A 674 -10.20 -19.72 4.82
CA ILE A 674 -8.86 -20.26 4.60
C ILE A 674 -8.76 -21.64 5.24
N VAL A 675 -9.25 -22.63 4.49
CA VAL A 675 -9.30 -24.06 4.85
C VAL A 675 -8.81 -24.90 3.68
N GLN A 676 -8.57 -26.19 3.91
CA GLN A 676 -8.24 -27.11 2.82
C GLN A 676 -9.42 -27.26 1.83
N LEU A 677 -9.17 -27.11 0.53
CA LEU A 677 -10.21 -27.09 -0.51
C LEU A 677 -10.30 -28.41 -1.29
N ASN A 678 -9.23 -29.21 -1.28
CA ASN A 678 -9.14 -30.51 -1.95
C ASN A 678 -9.45 -30.43 -3.46
N PHE A 679 -8.81 -29.49 -4.16
CA PHE A 679 -8.90 -29.39 -5.61
C PHE A 679 -8.33 -30.62 -6.31
N THR A 680 -8.97 -31.00 -7.40
CA THR A 680 -8.36 -31.87 -8.41
C THR A 680 -7.43 -31.04 -9.29
N GLU A 681 -6.44 -31.69 -9.92
CA GLU A 681 -5.54 -31.02 -10.85
C GLU A 681 -6.29 -30.28 -11.99
N ALA A 682 -7.42 -30.84 -12.44
CA ALA A 682 -8.28 -30.21 -13.43
C ALA A 682 -8.93 -28.92 -12.91
N GLU A 683 -9.41 -28.89 -11.67
CA GLU A 683 -9.96 -27.69 -11.04
C GLU A 683 -8.88 -26.63 -10.84
N GLU A 684 -7.67 -27.02 -10.39
CA GLU A 684 -6.55 -26.10 -10.25
C GLU A 684 -6.18 -25.45 -11.61
N ASN A 685 -6.07 -26.25 -12.68
CA ASN A 685 -5.73 -25.77 -14.02
C ASN A 685 -6.83 -24.88 -14.60
N ALA A 686 -8.10 -25.21 -14.35
CA ALA A 686 -9.24 -24.40 -14.77
C ALA A 686 -9.25 -23.04 -14.05
N LEU A 687 -8.99 -23.02 -12.73
CA LEU A 687 -8.91 -21.80 -11.94
C LEU A 687 -7.77 -20.88 -12.42
N VAL A 688 -6.60 -21.44 -12.72
CA VAL A 688 -5.50 -20.66 -13.32
C VAL A 688 -5.89 -20.11 -14.69
N ALA A 689 -6.52 -20.91 -15.57
CA ALA A 689 -6.99 -20.44 -16.87
C ALA A 689 -7.97 -19.27 -16.74
N PHE A 690 -8.91 -19.35 -15.78
CA PHE A 690 -9.81 -18.24 -15.47
C PHE A 690 -9.06 -16.97 -15.04
N MET A 691 -8.08 -17.08 -14.13
CA MET A 691 -7.28 -15.91 -13.71
C MET A 691 -6.48 -15.30 -14.86
N VAL A 692 -5.92 -16.12 -15.77
CA VAL A 692 -5.23 -15.64 -16.98
C VAL A 692 -6.20 -14.87 -17.89
N SER A 693 -7.46 -15.31 -17.99
CA SER A 693 -8.52 -14.65 -18.77
C SER A 693 -8.89 -13.24 -18.26
N LEU A 694 -8.39 -12.83 -17.08
CA LEU A 694 -8.55 -11.48 -16.53
C LEU A 694 -7.45 -10.51 -17.00
N THR A 695 -6.61 -10.92 -17.95
CA THR A 695 -5.53 -10.10 -18.50
C THR A 695 -6.00 -9.32 -19.72
N ASP A 696 -5.93 -7.99 -19.65
CA ASP A 696 -6.27 -7.11 -20.75
C ASP A 696 -5.12 -7.06 -21.77
N ASN A 697 -5.44 -7.32 -23.04
CA ASN A 697 -4.43 -7.35 -24.09
C ASN A 697 -3.71 -6.00 -24.24
N ARG A 698 -4.37 -4.87 -23.94
CA ARG A 698 -3.75 -3.54 -23.98
C ARG A 698 -2.65 -3.41 -22.94
N VAL A 699 -2.80 -4.01 -21.75
CA VAL A 699 -1.74 -4.06 -20.74
C VAL A 699 -0.58 -4.91 -21.25
N LYS A 700 -0.89 -6.10 -21.77
CA LYS A 700 0.11 -7.05 -22.29
C LYS A 700 0.98 -6.45 -23.39
N ILE A 701 0.38 -5.69 -24.31
CA ILE A 701 1.14 -5.01 -25.37
C ILE A 701 1.52 -3.57 -25.02
N GLN A 702 1.21 -3.08 -23.81
CA GLN A 702 1.51 -1.72 -23.36
C GLN A 702 0.91 -0.63 -24.28
N ALA A 703 -0.29 -0.87 -24.81
CA ALA A 703 -1.07 0.11 -25.57
C ALA A 703 -1.82 1.05 -24.63
N ALA A 704 -2.28 2.19 -25.16
CA ALA A 704 -3.00 3.18 -24.37
C ALA A 704 -4.21 2.55 -23.62
N PRO A 705 -4.42 2.92 -22.35
CA PRO A 705 -3.74 3.99 -21.60
C PRO A 705 -2.40 3.57 -20.91
N PHE A 706 -1.91 2.36 -21.17
CA PHE A 706 -0.72 1.76 -20.54
C PHE A 706 0.59 2.03 -21.30
N ASP A 707 0.55 2.90 -22.31
CA ASP A 707 1.74 3.37 -23.03
C ASP A 707 2.61 4.27 -22.14
N ARG A 708 3.92 4.35 -22.44
CA ARG A 708 4.90 4.87 -21.48
C ARG A 708 6.15 5.50 -22.12
N PRO A 709 6.78 6.45 -21.42
CA PRO A 709 8.15 6.89 -21.69
C PRO A 709 9.20 5.76 -21.56
N GLU A 710 10.40 6.00 -22.09
CA GLU A 710 11.58 5.16 -21.85
C GLU A 710 11.92 5.15 -20.37
N LEU A 711 12.39 4.03 -19.84
CA LEU A 711 12.83 3.94 -18.46
C LEU A 711 14.15 3.16 -18.38
N ILE A 712 15.12 3.70 -17.64
CA ILE A 712 16.41 3.04 -17.40
C ILE A 712 16.45 2.69 -15.92
N ILE A 713 16.24 1.42 -15.59
CA ILE A 713 16.08 0.97 -14.21
C ILE A 713 17.31 0.19 -13.73
N PRO A 714 17.73 0.34 -12.46
CA PRO A 714 18.73 -0.54 -11.87
C PRO A 714 18.30 -2.00 -11.95
N ASN A 715 19.25 -2.91 -12.16
CA ASN A 715 19.02 -4.35 -12.18
C ASN A 715 20.24 -5.05 -11.58
N GLY A 716 20.43 -4.82 -10.27
CA GLY A 716 21.60 -5.26 -9.53
C GLY A 716 22.90 -4.54 -9.93
N HIS A 717 24.01 -5.17 -9.59
CA HIS A 717 25.33 -4.54 -9.56
C HIS A 717 26.37 -5.34 -10.33
N ARG A 718 27.35 -4.63 -10.89
CA ARG A 718 28.49 -5.21 -11.58
C ARG A 718 29.30 -6.09 -10.63
N ILE A 719 29.64 -7.29 -11.08
CA ILE A 719 30.41 -8.28 -10.31
C ILE A 719 31.82 -8.46 -10.87
N SER A 720 32.75 -8.80 -9.98
CA SER A 720 34.13 -9.23 -10.26
C SER A 720 34.44 -10.51 -9.47
N GLN A 721 35.63 -11.08 -9.64
CA GLN A 721 36.09 -12.21 -8.81
C GLN A 721 36.13 -11.89 -7.30
N TYR A 722 36.11 -10.60 -6.93
CA TYR A 722 36.15 -10.14 -5.54
C TYR A 722 34.79 -9.72 -4.99
N GLY A 723 33.68 -9.93 -5.72
CA GLY A 723 32.33 -9.50 -5.33
C GLY A 723 31.85 -8.31 -6.17
N VAL A 724 30.95 -7.50 -5.61
CA VAL A 724 30.45 -6.29 -6.29
C VAL A 724 31.57 -5.28 -6.52
N VAL A 725 31.52 -4.60 -7.66
CA VAL A 725 32.48 -3.55 -8.02
C VAL A 725 32.00 -2.22 -7.46
N ALA A 726 32.82 -1.54 -6.67
CA ALA A 726 32.52 -0.19 -6.19
C ALA A 726 32.50 0.82 -7.35
N ASP A 727 31.60 1.80 -7.28
CA ASP A 727 31.59 2.94 -8.19
C ASP A 727 32.87 3.78 -8.00
N PRO A 728 33.66 4.04 -9.05
CA PRO A 728 34.88 4.84 -8.96
C PRO A 728 34.67 6.27 -8.41
N MET A 729 33.47 6.83 -8.61
CA MET A 729 33.09 8.17 -8.15
C MET A 729 32.42 8.13 -6.78
N LYS A 730 31.83 7.00 -6.39
CA LYS A 730 31.12 6.79 -5.11
C LYS A 730 31.57 5.48 -4.47
N PRO A 731 32.79 5.40 -3.89
CA PRO A 731 33.42 4.12 -3.52
C PRO A 731 32.68 3.28 -2.47
N LEU A 732 31.73 3.87 -1.73
CA LEU A 732 30.89 3.13 -0.78
C LEU A 732 29.69 2.44 -1.45
N GLN A 733 29.37 2.79 -2.70
CA GLN A 733 28.23 2.28 -3.44
C GLN A 733 28.72 1.34 -4.55
N ALA A 734 27.98 0.27 -4.78
CA ALA A 734 28.22 -0.63 -5.89
C ALA A 734 27.82 0.03 -7.22
N LEU A 735 28.55 -0.30 -8.28
CA LEU A 735 28.25 0.16 -9.62
C LEU A 735 27.04 -0.60 -10.18
N ASP A 736 25.96 0.12 -10.45
CA ASP A 736 24.73 -0.44 -11.02
C ASP A 736 24.93 -1.08 -12.40
N ASN A 737 24.21 -2.17 -12.63
CA ASN A 737 23.80 -2.59 -13.96
C ASN A 737 22.40 -2.05 -14.25
N PHE A 738 22.09 -1.76 -15.51
CA PHE A 738 20.80 -1.19 -15.90
C PHE A 738 20.05 -2.08 -16.89
N LEU A 739 18.73 -2.08 -16.79
CA LEU A 739 17.81 -2.51 -17.84
C LEU A 739 17.20 -1.28 -18.49
N THR A 740 17.18 -1.25 -19.81
CA THR A 740 16.49 -0.19 -20.57
C THR A 740 15.17 -0.72 -21.09
N GLN A 741 14.10 -0.03 -20.71
CA GLN A 741 12.77 -0.21 -21.22
C GLN A 741 12.50 0.88 -22.27
N ALA A 742 12.20 0.47 -23.50
CA ALA A 742 11.93 1.43 -24.56
C ALA A 742 10.62 2.19 -24.34
N ALA A 743 10.56 3.43 -24.81
CA ALA A 743 9.30 4.18 -24.88
C ALA A 743 8.30 3.45 -25.79
N THR A 744 7.05 3.39 -25.38
CA THR A 744 5.95 2.77 -26.12
C THR A 744 4.88 3.83 -26.38
N GLY A 745 4.41 3.93 -27.62
CA GLY A 745 3.31 4.83 -28.00
C GLY A 745 1.94 4.20 -27.81
N SER A 746 0.89 4.96 -28.12
CA SER A 746 -0.51 4.59 -27.87
C SER A 746 -0.98 3.26 -28.49
N VAL A 747 -0.34 2.79 -29.56
CA VAL A 747 -0.67 1.50 -30.21
C VAL A 747 -0.04 0.29 -29.52
N GLY A 748 0.87 0.50 -28.57
CA GLY A 748 1.60 -0.57 -27.90
C GLY A 748 2.73 -1.18 -28.73
N ASN A 749 3.25 -2.32 -28.27
CA ASN A 749 4.28 -3.12 -28.90
C ASN A 749 3.88 -4.62 -28.91
N ALA A 750 3.09 -5.01 -29.90
CA ALA A 750 2.68 -6.40 -30.07
C ALA A 750 3.84 -7.37 -30.41
N ALA A 751 4.99 -6.86 -30.86
CA ALA A 751 6.17 -7.68 -31.16
C ALA A 751 6.96 -8.08 -29.91
N ALA A 752 6.78 -7.38 -28.79
CA ALA A 752 7.39 -7.68 -27.51
C ALA A 752 6.34 -7.55 -26.39
N PRO A 753 5.36 -8.47 -26.33
CA PRO A 753 4.38 -8.47 -25.25
C PRO A 753 5.05 -8.73 -23.90
N LEU A 754 4.44 -8.22 -22.83
CA LEU A 754 4.80 -8.58 -21.48
C LEU A 754 4.58 -10.08 -21.27
N VAL A 755 5.48 -10.68 -20.50
CA VAL A 755 5.46 -12.09 -20.14
C VAL A 755 5.27 -12.24 -18.63
N PRO A 756 4.76 -13.39 -18.16
CA PRO A 756 4.70 -13.71 -16.74
C PRO A 756 6.07 -13.65 -16.06
N PHE A 757 6.07 -13.60 -14.73
CA PHE A 757 7.30 -13.57 -13.94
C PHE A 757 8.21 -14.77 -14.27
N LEU A 758 9.52 -14.50 -14.39
CA LEU A 758 10.53 -15.47 -14.84
C LEU A 758 10.22 -16.13 -16.21
N ASN A 759 9.27 -15.59 -17.00
CA ASN A 759 8.74 -16.21 -18.21
C ASN A 759 8.25 -17.65 -17.98
N LEU A 760 7.70 -17.91 -16.78
CA LEU A 760 7.15 -19.21 -16.41
C LEU A 760 5.74 -19.39 -16.98
N ASP A 761 5.37 -20.63 -17.25
CA ASP A 761 3.98 -21.00 -17.50
C ASP A 761 3.18 -20.80 -16.20
N PRO A 762 2.11 -19.98 -16.20
CA PRO A 762 1.28 -19.75 -15.01
C PRO A 762 0.68 -21.03 -14.42
N GLN A 763 0.47 -22.08 -15.24
CA GLN A 763 -0.05 -23.39 -14.83
C GLN A 763 1.03 -24.35 -14.34
N ALA A 764 2.32 -24.03 -14.55
CA ALA A 764 3.40 -24.87 -14.08
C ALA A 764 3.69 -24.60 -12.59
N ASP A 765 4.02 -25.67 -11.88
CA ASP A 765 4.71 -25.58 -10.60
C ASP A 765 6.14 -26.06 -10.79
N PRO A 766 7.15 -25.17 -10.77
CA PRO A 766 8.54 -25.56 -11.00
C PRO A 766 9.09 -26.50 -9.92
N ASN A 767 8.49 -26.50 -8.72
CA ASN A 767 8.88 -27.32 -7.59
C ASN A 767 7.62 -27.98 -6.99
N PRO A 768 7.01 -28.97 -7.67
CA PRO A 768 5.77 -29.57 -7.21
C PRO A 768 6.01 -30.40 -5.94
N GLU A 769 5.41 -30.00 -4.83
CA GLU A 769 5.42 -30.79 -3.60
C GLU A 769 4.56 -32.07 -3.73
N PRO A 770 4.90 -33.16 -3.02
CA PRO A 770 3.90 -34.16 -2.64
C PRO A 770 2.91 -33.49 -1.68
N VAL A 771 1.65 -33.37 -2.08
CA VAL A 771 0.53 -32.72 -1.35
C VAL A 771 0.78 -32.65 0.17
N PRO A 772 1.16 -31.49 0.72
CA PRO A 772 1.45 -31.39 2.14
C PRO A 772 0.21 -31.71 2.96
N SER A 773 0.44 -32.41 4.08
CA SER A 773 -0.61 -32.69 5.07
C SER A 773 -1.24 -31.38 5.53
N PRO A 774 -2.56 -31.38 5.73
CA PRO A 774 -3.29 -30.15 5.90
C PRO A 774 -2.92 -29.42 7.18
N CYS A 775 -3.28 -28.14 7.20
CA CYS A 775 -3.52 -27.35 8.40
C CYS A 775 -4.61 -28.01 9.27
N PHE A 776 -4.37 -29.20 9.84
CA PHE A 776 -5.27 -29.82 10.82
C PHE A 776 -4.72 -29.60 12.24
N PRO A 777 -5.61 -29.45 13.24
CA PRO A 777 -5.27 -29.19 14.64
C PRO A 777 -4.47 -30.30 15.32
#